data_AF-A0A815CB60-F1
#
_entry.id   AF-A0A815CB60-F1
#
_cell.length_a   1.000
_cell.length_b   1.000
_cell.length_c   1.000
_cell.angle_alpha   90.00
_cell.angle_beta   90.00
_cell.angle_gamma   90.00
#
_symmetry.space_group_name_H-M   'P 1'
#
loop_
_entity.id
_entity.type
_entity.pdbx_description
1 polymer ?
#
loop_
_entity_poly.entity_id
_entity_poly.type
_entity_poly.pdbx_seq_one_letter_code
_entity_poly.pdbx_strand_id
1 'polypeptide(L)'
;MSKRTSFASVKSIGVGQDSIQGKSANSNFEPVKLDIKVAQTAVVCLQSTEDTVLIRACDSLFKFADKSDNNKLTLHQMGATDTLFTLTHHENPTVQRNATMAFGLLAAHVRRHLRKIDCIPHIVSLLSPEHDRLTNEFAIYWLCQMCTDYSTKSAVLSLNVLQPLIRLVDELDPDIKYYSLATIEKILDDYHARSVVRELNGIEPILNCLKSDYPQITEAACNCIQKLATDPLNRAVLRDNGGLDKMIDFIGQDDSKDVHVHCLNALANILEDTECLDLIQSNGGLKRLMQFVQDSVVPAVQASAAKAIGRAARKPQNRKIFAEQDAERAMVFLLLSDHDEVRIAACQALAVMAESMLSRETIRNNDGILTLVQMMQKENARLREFSTLAMSNLTQSNPNNCRELQDQNGIEVLIKLLSDEKDTTKAYACSTLANCSTDVVIRTDALNKGIISALLVPLKSSYEVTQAKAAIALSAFGIDKSAKNEILNKDGIIPQLISLLKSNNDEVRRNACFAISVLCTDVTIATEILRHGALEIIRGLNTSDSRKSKFTEMALQKILDSHLSAKYSYLGRLDVNNVTTDGFYDMGPIKEDGKFLTIDELSQQELNEKRAILVVYAREDNSVDSVAGRGKKEKREVEEKRGDGLAKSAADSQDNPGTYKPIIDKEFQMYVNEVRSQLSSLTLPEQISALARFVSDKMGGPINVEDISSFGYEVAMNQLKAEVRSNIIPIGKVKKGIHAQRAFLFKTLADRLNLQCALIRGNYNRAWNEVILADNTKGVRFPPKVWIVDLLHEPGRLILANSTDARLYTTLS
;
A
#
# COMPACT_ATOMS: atom_id res chain seq x y z
N MET A 1 28.05 25.44 -26.63
CA MET A 1 29.31 26.11 -27.02
C MET A 1 28.96 27.35 -27.83
N SER A 2 29.51 28.51 -27.44
CA SER A 2 29.24 29.82 -28.04
C SER A 2 29.85 29.94 -29.44
N LYS A 3 29.05 30.35 -30.44
CA LYS A 3 29.56 30.91 -31.70
C LYS A 3 28.79 32.19 -32.03
N ARG A 4 29.51 33.31 -31.86
CA ARG A 4 29.15 34.65 -32.33
C ARG A 4 29.17 34.67 -33.86
N THR A 5 28.08 35.10 -34.48
CA THR A 5 28.03 35.54 -35.88
C THR A 5 28.45 37.01 -35.95
N SER A 6 29.43 37.30 -36.81
CA SER A 6 29.91 38.65 -37.09
C SER A 6 29.06 39.31 -38.18
N PHE A 7 28.62 40.55 -37.96
CA PHE A 7 27.95 41.35 -38.99
C PHE A 7 28.92 41.80 -40.09
N ALA A 8 28.50 41.58 -41.34
CA ALA A 8 29.19 41.97 -42.57
C ALA A 8 29.03 43.46 -42.87
N SER A 9 30.10 44.06 -43.40
CA SER A 9 30.19 45.46 -43.80
C SER A 9 29.84 45.63 -45.29
N VAL A 10 28.90 46.52 -45.61
CA VAL A 10 28.51 46.85 -46.99
C VAL A 10 29.41 47.98 -47.52
N LYS A 11 30.11 47.74 -48.62
CA LYS A 11 30.90 48.73 -49.39
C LYS A 11 30.01 49.44 -50.41
N SER A 12 30.08 50.78 -50.46
CA SER A 12 29.58 51.60 -51.58
C SER A 12 30.71 51.98 -52.54
N ILE A 13 30.43 51.85 -53.84
CA ILE A 13 31.27 52.23 -54.99
C ILE A 13 31.07 53.73 -55.29
N GLY A 14 32.13 54.45 -55.66
CA GLY A 14 32.08 55.88 -56.02
C GLY A 14 32.32 56.16 -57.50
N VAL A 15 32.08 57.40 -57.95
CA VAL A 15 32.66 58.04 -59.17
C VAL A 15 32.54 59.58 -59.05
N GLY A 16 33.60 60.33 -59.44
CA GLY A 16 33.47 61.58 -60.23
C GLY A 16 34.00 62.91 -59.68
N GLN A 17 35.10 63.43 -60.27
CA GLN A 17 35.73 64.77 -60.14
C GLN A 17 34.86 65.89 -60.79
N ASP A 18 34.96 67.22 -60.57
CA ASP A 18 36.11 68.16 -60.70
C ASP A 18 35.77 69.61 -60.19
N SER A 19 36.84 70.35 -59.84
CA SER A 19 37.10 71.83 -59.91
C SER A 19 36.35 72.92 -59.08
N ILE A 20 37.03 73.40 -58.03
CA ILE A 20 37.53 74.78 -57.68
C ILE A 20 36.63 76.06 -57.75
N GLN A 21 36.42 76.62 -56.53
CA GLN A 21 36.34 78.02 -56.04
C GLN A 21 35.08 78.92 -56.16
N GLY A 22 34.54 79.27 -54.97
CA GLY A 22 33.77 80.48 -54.69
C GLY A 22 33.14 80.46 -53.29
N LYS A 23 33.72 81.18 -52.32
CA LYS A 23 33.46 81.13 -50.86
C LYS A 23 32.00 81.39 -50.45
N SER A 24 31.44 80.52 -49.61
CA SER A 24 30.57 80.90 -48.49
C SER A 24 30.87 79.97 -47.30
N ALA A 25 31.09 80.53 -46.11
CA ALA A 25 31.51 79.79 -44.93
C ALA A 25 30.36 78.95 -44.35
N ASN A 26 30.32 77.67 -44.72
CA ASN A 26 29.55 76.63 -44.03
C ASN A 26 30.44 75.99 -42.96
N SER A 27 30.08 76.12 -41.69
CA SER A 27 30.68 75.36 -40.60
C SER A 27 30.12 73.92 -40.59
N ASN A 28 30.63 73.08 -41.49
CA ASN A 28 30.49 71.63 -41.40
C ASN A 28 31.44 71.10 -40.32
N PHE A 29 30.94 70.81 -39.12
CA PHE A 29 31.65 69.93 -38.19
C PHE A 29 31.46 68.48 -38.65
N GLU A 30 32.56 67.75 -38.85
CA GLU A 30 32.52 66.30 -39.02
C GLU A 30 31.99 65.64 -37.72
N PRO A 31 31.19 64.56 -37.81
CA PRO A 31 30.67 63.88 -36.63
C PRO A 31 31.82 63.28 -35.81
N VAL A 32 32.00 63.79 -34.60
CA VAL A 32 33.02 63.32 -33.65
C VAL A 32 32.82 61.83 -33.38
N LYS A 33 33.84 61.02 -33.66
CA LYS A 33 33.88 59.62 -33.22
C LYS A 33 34.15 59.56 -31.71
N LEU A 34 33.11 59.64 -30.89
CA LEU A 34 33.16 59.33 -29.45
C LEU A 34 33.38 57.83 -29.19
N ASP A 35 34.51 57.47 -28.59
CA ASP A 35 34.84 56.10 -28.14
C ASP A 35 34.67 56.02 -26.61
N ILE A 36 33.51 55.56 -26.14
CA ILE A 36 33.18 55.49 -24.71
C ILE A 36 33.70 54.16 -24.14
N LYS A 37 34.93 54.17 -23.59
CA LYS A 37 35.60 52.96 -23.04
C LYS A 37 35.34 52.70 -21.56
N VAL A 38 34.90 53.71 -20.80
CA VAL A 38 34.74 53.64 -19.35
C VAL A 38 33.26 53.61 -18.98
N ALA A 39 32.84 52.60 -18.21
CA ALA A 39 31.43 52.40 -17.82
C ALA A 39 30.84 53.62 -17.11
N GLN A 40 31.59 54.25 -16.21
CA GLN A 40 31.15 55.44 -15.48
C GLN A 40 30.88 56.62 -16.42
N THR A 41 31.74 56.82 -17.43
CA THR A 41 31.52 57.83 -18.47
C THR A 41 30.26 57.51 -19.28
N ALA A 42 30.04 56.24 -19.62
CA ALA A 42 28.84 55.82 -20.34
C ALA A 42 27.56 56.09 -19.54
N VAL A 43 27.56 55.87 -18.21
CA VAL A 43 26.41 56.20 -17.34
C VAL A 43 26.11 57.69 -17.32
N VAL A 44 27.14 58.54 -17.23
CA VAL A 44 26.97 60.00 -17.28
C VAL A 44 26.44 60.44 -18.66
N CYS A 45 26.94 59.82 -19.74
CA CYS A 45 26.47 60.10 -21.10
C CYS A 45 24.99 59.77 -21.34
N LEU A 46 24.34 58.96 -20.49
CA LEU A 46 22.90 58.70 -20.57
C LEU A 46 22.04 59.94 -20.28
N GLN A 47 22.61 61.01 -19.71
CA GLN A 47 21.92 62.28 -19.46
C GLN A 47 22.04 63.27 -20.63
N SER A 48 22.66 62.87 -21.74
CA SER A 48 22.83 63.72 -22.92
C SER A 48 21.50 63.95 -23.66
N THR A 49 21.34 65.10 -24.31
CA THR A 49 20.24 65.39 -25.23
C THR A 49 20.52 64.92 -26.66
N GLU A 50 21.74 64.45 -26.94
CA GLU A 50 22.18 64.06 -28.28
C GLU A 50 21.95 62.55 -28.52
N ASP A 51 21.05 62.21 -29.45
CA ASP A 51 20.71 60.82 -29.81
C ASP A 51 21.95 59.96 -30.09
N THR A 52 22.94 60.52 -30.80
CA THR A 52 24.17 59.81 -31.15
C THR A 52 25.02 59.45 -29.94
N VAL A 53 24.99 60.26 -28.88
CA VAL A 53 25.68 60.02 -27.62
C VAL A 53 24.92 58.97 -26.82
N LEU A 54 23.60 59.08 -26.73
CA LEU A 54 22.73 58.11 -26.05
C LEU A 54 22.85 56.71 -26.63
N ILE A 55 22.83 56.58 -27.97
CA ILE A 55 22.98 55.31 -28.69
C ILE A 55 24.31 54.63 -28.32
N ARG A 56 25.42 55.38 -28.35
CA ARG A 56 26.76 54.87 -28.02
C ARG A 56 26.90 54.54 -26.54
N ALA A 57 26.31 55.36 -25.66
CA ALA A 57 26.30 55.11 -24.23
C ALA A 57 25.58 53.79 -23.91
N CYS A 58 24.37 53.59 -24.44
CA CYS A 58 23.61 52.35 -24.25
C CYS A 58 24.37 51.12 -24.77
N ASP A 59 24.98 51.21 -25.96
CA ASP A 59 25.79 50.11 -26.54
C ASP A 59 27.04 49.80 -25.71
N SER A 60 27.77 50.83 -25.24
CA SER A 60 28.91 50.64 -24.35
C SER A 60 28.51 50.01 -23.00
N LEU A 61 27.37 50.41 -22.45
CA LEU A 61 26.84 49.83 -21.21
C LEU A 61 26.42 48.38 -21.39
N PHE A 62 25.73 48.06 -22.48
CA PHE A 62 25.41 46.68 -22.83
C PHE A 62 26.68 45.81 -22.92
N LYS A 63 27.68 46.24 -23.69
CA LYS A 63 28.97 45.53 -23.82
C LYS A 63 29.72 45.37 -22.50
N PHE A 64 29.55 46.31 -21.58
CA PHE A 64 30.15 46.22 -20.24
C PHE A 64 29.38 45.23 -19.36
N ALA A 65 28.05 45.31 -19.35
CA ALA A 65 27.15 44.44 -18.60
C ALA A 65 27.22 42.97 -19.05
N ASP A 66 27.40 42.71 -20.35
CA ASP A 66 27.48 41.37 -20.92
C ASP A 66 28.71 40.57 -20.44
N LYS A 67 29.76 41.26 -19.99
CA LYS A 67 31.02 40.61 -19.58
C LYS A 67 30.94 39.89 -18.23
N SER A 68 30.13 40.34 -17.28
CA SER A 68 29.98 39.68 -15.98
C SER A 68 28.76 40.16 -15.21
N ASP A 69 28.23 39.31 -14.33
CA ASP A 69 27.13 39.68 -13.44
C ASP A 69 27.52 40.78 -12.43
N ASN A 70 28.78 40.82 -11.99
CA ASN A 70 29.31 41.91 -11.16
C ASN A 70 29.23 43.26 -11.89
N ASN A 71 29.45 43.29 -13.20
CA ASN A 71 29.31 44.52 -13.98
C ASN A 71 27.85 44.99 -14.01
N LYS A 72 26.87 44.07 -14.09
CA LYS A 72 25.44 44.40 -14.07
C LYS A 72 25.05 45.07 -12.74
N LEU A 73 25.51 44.52 -11.62
CA LEU A 73 25.32 45.12 -10.29
C LEU A 73 26.05 46.46 -10.15
N THR A 74 27.26 46.57 -10.69
CA THR A 74 28.04 47.82 -10.66
C THR A 74 27.32 48.94 -11.41
N LEU A 75 26.77 48.65 -12.61
CA LEU A 75 26.00 49.64 -13.37
C LEU A 75 24.74 50.09 -12.62
N HIS A 76 24.07 49.17 -11.93
CA HIS A 76 22.94 49.52 -11.08
C HIS A 76 23.35 50.46 -9.94
N GLN A 77 24.45 50.16 -9.24
CA GLN A 77 25.00 51.02 -8.19
C GLN A 77 25.41 52.40 -8.69
N MET A 78 25.81 52.51 -9.96
CA MET A 78 26.11 53.78 -10.63
C MET A 78 24.86 54.57 -11.04
N GLY A 79 23.65 54.05 -10.82
CA GLY A 79 22.38 54.71 -11.18
C GLY A 79 21.98 54.55 -12.64
N ALA A 80 22.57 53.58 -13.37
CA ALA A 80 22.24 53.37 -14.78
C ALA A 80 20.81 52.86 -14.98
N THR A 81 20.27 52.06 -14.05
CA THR A 81 18.99 51.36 -14.22
C THR A 81 17.81 52.30 -14.45
N ASP A 82 17.68 53.35 -13.63
CA ASP A 82 16.54 54.29 -13.70
C ASP A 82 16.62 55.17 -14.96
N THR A 83 17.83 55.60 -15.30
CA THR A 83 18.08 56.39 -16.52
C THR A 83 17.83 55.55 -17.77
N LEU A 84 18.27 54.29 -17.80
CA LEU A 84 17.98 53.37 -18.90
C LEU A 84 16.48 53.11 -19.05
N PHE A 85 15.75 52.92 -17.93
CA PHE A 85 14.29 52.81 -17.97
C PHE A 85 13.64 54.07 -18.57
N THR A 86 14.08 55.25 -18.17
CA THR A 86 13.58 56.52 -18.74
C THR A 86 13.81 56.56 -20.25
N LEU A 87 14.99 56.16 -20.71
CA LEU A 87 15.34 56.12 -22.14
C LEU A 87 14.57 55.06 -22.94
N THR A 88 13.93 54.07 -22.30
CA THR A 88 13.01 53.17 -23.01
C THR A 88 11.74 53.87 -23.49
N HIS A 89 11.48 55.11 -23.07
CA HIS A 89 10.37 55.96 -23.55
C HIS A 89 10.81 56.97 -24.62
N HIS A 90 12.06 56.89 -25.09
CA HIS A 90 12.63 57.89 -25.98
C HIS A 90 11.98 57.89 -27.37
N GLU A 91 11.76 59.08 -27.95
CA GLU A 91 11.09 59.23 -29.25
C GLU A 91 11.89 58.62 -30.42
N ASN A 92 13.23 58.72 -30.36
CA ASN A 92 14.11 58.05 -31.31
C ASN A 92 14.09 56.52 -31.12
N PRO A 93 13.62 55.72 -32.10
CA PRO A 93 13.51 54.27 -31.98
C PRO A 93 14.85 53.57 -31.73
N THR A 94 15.96 54.13 -32.23
CA THR A 94 17.30 53.55 -32.04
C THR A 94 17.78 53.72 -30.60
N VAL A 95 17.49 54.87 -29.98
CA VAL A 95 17.78 55.12 -28.57
C VAL A 95 16.92 54.21 -27.70
N GLN A 96 15.61 54.18 -27.95
CA GLN A 96 14.66 53.30 -27.24
C GLN A 96 15.11 51.85 -27.30
N ARG A 97 15.37 51.31 -28.49
CA ARG A 97 15.84 49.93 -28.68
C ARG A 97 17.11 49.63 -27.89
N ASN A 98 18.15 50.47 -28.03
CA ASN A 98 19.43 50.25 -27.35
C ASN A 98 19.30 50.37 -25.83
N ALA A 99 18.43 51.27 -25.34
CA ALA A 99 18.12 51.39 -23.92
C ALA A 99 17.39 50.15 -23.41
N THR A 100 16.37 49.66 -24.13
CA THR A 100 15.62 48.43 -23.79
C THR A 100 16.54 47.21 -23.74
N MET A 101 17.50 47.09 -24.68
CA MET A 101 18.53 46.05 -24.69
C MET A 101 19.37 46.07 -23.41
N ALA A 102 19.97 47.22 -23.09
CA ALA A 102 20.81 47.37 -21.90
C ALA A 102 20.00 47.16 -20.61
N PHE A 103 18.76 47.66 -20.57
CA PHE A 103 17.84 47.49 -19.45
C PHE A 103 17.44 46.02 -19.23
N GLY A 104 17.12 45.30 -20.31
CA GLY A 104 16.87 43.86 -20.33
C GLY A 104 17.97 43.05 -19.68
N LEU A 105 19.22 43.34 -20.03
CA LEU A 105 20.39 42.62 -19.53
C LEU A 105 20.61 42.79 -18.01
N LEU A 106 20.21 43.93 -17.46
CA LEU A 106 20.29 44.19 -16.02
C LEU A 106 19.17 43.50 -15.23
N ALA A 107 18.03 43.21 -15.87
CA ALA A 107 16.77 42.86 -15.22
C ALA A 107 16.87 41.73 -14.19
N ALA A 108 17.54 40.63 -14.55
CA ALA A 108 17.69 39.46 -13.70
C ALA A 108 18.39 39.76 -12.35
N HIS A 109 19.26 40.77 -12.30
CA HIS A 109 20.08 41.09 -11.12
C HIS A 109 19.52 42.23 -10.28
N VAL A 110 18.55 42.98 -10.81
CA VAL A 110 17.97 44.16 -10.15
C VAL A 110 16.46 44.04 -9.93
N ARG A 111 15.90 42.82 -9.98
CA ARG A 111 14.45 42.55 -9.84
C ARG A 111 13.78 43.26 -8.66
N ARG A 112 14.44 43.31 -7.49
CA ARG A 112 13.90 43.98 -6.29
C ARG A 112 13.68 45.48 -6.49
N HIS A 113 14.58 46.12 -7.23
CA HIS A 113 14.49 47.54 -7.57
C HIS A 113 13.42 47.78 -8.63
N LEU A 114 13.43 46.96 -9.70
CA LEU A 114 12.49 47.09 -10.81
C LEU A 114 11.02 46.96 -10.41
N ARG A 115 10.72 46.15 -9.39
CA ARG A 115 9.36 46.07 -8.81
C ARG A 115 8.87 47.37 -8.18
N LYS A 116 9.76 48.30 -7.81
CA LYS A 116 9.39 49.59 -7.21
C LYS A 116 9.08 50.69 -8.23
N ILE A 117 9.53 50.53 -9.47
CA ILE A 117 9.51 51.59 -10.49
C ILE A 117 8.31 51.44 -11.45
N ASP A 118 7.46 50.44 -11.22
CA ASP A 118 6.29 50.13 -12.04
C ASP A 118 6.61 50.09 -13.56
N CYS A 119 7.71 49.41 -13.89
CA CYS A 119 8.21 49.34 -15.26
C CYS A 119 7.45 48.33 -16.14
N ILE A 120 6.68 47.42 -15.54
CA ILE A 120 6.03 46.31 -16.24
C ILE A 120 5.03 46.80 -17.32
N PRO A 121 4.11 47.75 -17.04
CA PRO A 121 3.15 48.23 -18.05
C PRO A 121 3.83 48.77 -19.30
N HIS A 122 4.90 49.55 -19.13
CA HIS A 122 5.66 50.10 -20.25
C HIS A 122 6.35 49.00 -21.05
N ILE A 123 7.07 48.08 -20.40
CA ILE A 123 7.73 46.97 -21.13
C ILE A 123 6.73 46.10 -21.89
N VAL A 124 5.53 45.86 -21.35
CA VAL A 124 4.46 45.15 -22.08
C VAL A 124 3.98 45.96 -23.29
N SER A 125 3.87 47.28 -23.18
CA SER A 125 3.48 48.15 -24.31
C SER A 125 4.50 48.13 -25.46
N LEU A 126 5.80 47.96 -25.17
CA LEU A 126 6.85 47.81 -26.17
C LEU A 126 6.69 46.54 -27.04
N LEU A 127 5.83 45.61 -26.63
CA LEU A 127 5.45 44.46 -27.45
C LEU A 127 4.38 44.78 -28.50
N SER A 128 3.92 46.03 -28.63
CA SER A 128 3.00 46.45 -29.69
C SER A 128 3.59 46.17 -31.09
N PRO A 129 2.79 45.82 -32.10
CA PRO A 129 3.27 45.67 -33.48
C PRO A 129 3.75 46.99 -34.10
N GLU A 130 3.53 48.13 -33.45
CA GLU A 130 4.00 49.45 -33.88
C GLU A 130 5.52 49.64 -33.67
N HIS A 131 6.13 48.87 -32.76
CA HIS A 131 7.57 48.93 -32.51
C HIS A 131 8.36 48.01 -33.46
N ASP A 132 9.65 48.31 -33.63
CA ASP A 132 10.51 47.48 -34.46
C ASP A 132 10.84 46.14 -33.80
N ARG A 133 11.09 45.11 -34.62
CA ARG A 133 11.34 43.74 -34.18
C ARG A 133 12.39 43.61 -33.07
N LEU A 134 13.47 44.39 -33.13
CA LEU A 134 14.53 44.31 -32.12
C LEU A 134 14.07 44.90 -30.78
N THR A 135 13.26 45.95 -30.79
CA THR A 135 12.62 46.48 -29.57
C THR A 135 11.72 45.42 -28.93
N ASN A 136 10.90 44.72 -29.73
CA ASN A 136 10.11 43.59 -29.25
C ASN A 136 11.01 42.49 -28.65
N GLU A 137 12.07 42.07 -29.35
CA GLU A 137 13.02 41.05 -28.86
C GLU A 137 13.56 41.39 -27.47
N PHE A 138 14.07 42.61 -27.28
CA PHE A 138 14.65 43.03 -26.00
C PHE A 138 13.59 43.21 -24.90
N ALA A 139 12.38 43.63 -25.24
CA ALA A 139 11.27 43.69 -24.30
C ALA A 139 10.83 42.29 -23.84
N ILE A 140 10.73 41.32 -24.76
CA ILE A 140 10.43 39.91 -24.41
C ILE A 140 11.57 39.32 -23.59
N TYR A 141 12.83 39.59 -23.96
CA TYR A 141 13.99 39.16 -23.17
C TYR A 141 13.88 39.66 -21.72
N TRP A 142 13.56 40.94 -21.53
CA TRP A 142 13.34 41.50 -20.19
C TRP A 142 12.23 40.76 -19.46
N LEU A 143 11.08 40.52 -20.10
CA LEU A 143 9.96 39.78 -19.51
C LEU A 143 10.36 38.35 -19.13
N CYS A 144 11.10 37.66 -19.98
CA CYS A 144 11.62 36.32 -19.71
C CYS A 144 12.51 36.32 -18.45
N GLN A 145 13.37 37.33 -18.29
CA GLN A 145 14.22 37.46 -17.10
C GLN A 145 13.42 37.77 -15.84
N MET A 146 12.30 38.50 -15.96
CA MET A 146 11.51 38.98 -14.83
C MET A 146 10.41 38.01 -14.39
N CYS A 147 9.87 37.19 -15.29
CA CYS A 147 8.79 36.22 -15.01
C CYS A 147 9.26 34.99 -14.22
N THR A 148 10.05 35.17 -13.16
CA THR A 148 10.51 34.09 -12.28
C THR A 148 9.64 33.94 -11.03
N ASP A 149 9.08 35.03 -10.52
CA ASP A 149 8.27 35.04 -9.30
C ASP A 149 6.78 35.24 -9.59
N TYR A 150 5.93 34.84 -8.64
CA TYR A 150 4.48 34.91 -8.76
C TYR A 150 3.97 36.34 -8.95
N SER A 151 4.56 37.33 -8.26
CA SER A 151 4.10 38.73 -8.33
C SER A 151 4.25 39.31 -9.73
N THR A 152 5.38 39.05 -10.38
CA THR A 152 5.64 39.52 -11.74
C THR A 152 4.75 38.80 -12.74
N LYS A 153 4.60 37.47 -12.62
CA LYS A 153 3.73 36.66 -13.49
C LYS A 153 2.28 37.16 -13.43
N SER A 154 1.77 37.46 -12.23
CA SER A 154 0.43 38.00 -12.04
C SER A 154 0.28 39.39 -12.66
N ALA A 155 1.26 40.28 -12.45
CA ALA A 155 1.24 41.63 -13.00
C ALA A 155 1.31 41.67 -14.53
N VAL A 156 2.11 40.81 -15.17
CA VAL A 156 2.14 40.76 -16.65
C VAL A 156 0.86 40.14 -17.21
N LEU A 157 0.28 39.17 -16.50
CA LEU A 157 -0.96 38.51 -16.94
C LEU A 157 -2.15 39.47 -16.90
N SER A 158 -2.26 40.33 -15.88
CA SER A 158 -3.30 41.38 -15.82
C SER A 158 -3.19 42.44 -16.91
N LEU A 159 -2.02 42.54 -17.56
CA LEU A 159 -1.77 43.42 -18.70
C LEU A 159 -1.97 42.72 -20.06
N ASN A 160 -2.61 41.55 -20.09
CA ASN A 160 -2.88 40.76 -21.30
C ASN A 160 -1.61 40.40 -22.11
N VAL A 161 -0.46 40.24 -21.45
CA VAL A 161 0.84 39.99 -22.13
C VAL A 161 0.83 38.73 -23.01
N LEU A 162 -0.05 37.76 -22.75
CA LEU A 162 -0.13 36.53 -23.54
C LEU A 162 -0.54 36.80 -24.99
N GLN A 163 -1.37 37.81 -25.25
CA GLN A 163 -1.80 38.15 -26.62
C GLN A 163 -0.64 38.60 -27.52
N PRO A 164 0.19 39.59 -27.14
CA PRO A 164 1.35 39.95 -27.94
C PRO A 164 2.41 38.83 -27.97
N LEU A 165 2.60 38.06 -26.89
CA LEU A 165 3.55 36.95 -26.90
C LEU A 165 3.15 35.86 -27.89
N ILE A 166 1.88 35.45 -27.92
CA ILE A 166 1.37 34.45 -28.89
C ILE A 166 1.58 34.93 -30.32
N ARG A 167 1.29 36.20 -30.62
CA ARG A 167 1.55 36.77 -31.95
C ARG A 167 3.02 36.68 -32.34
N LEU A 168 3.93 36.94 -31.39
CA LEU A 168 5.37 36.93 -31.62
C LEU A 168 5.96 35.52 -31.73
N VAL A 169 5.23 34.47 -31.33
CA VAL A 169 5.62 33.07 -31.57
C VAL A 169 5.63 32.76 -33.08
N ASP A 170 4.78 33.39 -33.89
CA ASP A 170 4.73 33.15 -35.35
C ASP A 170 5.77 33.94 -36.15
N GLU A 171 6.58 34.79 -35.52
CA GLU A 171 7.63 35.54 -36.21
C GLU A 171 8.74 34.62 -36.78
N LEU A 172 9.43 35.10 -37.81
CA LEU A 172 10.52 34.37 -38.46
C LEU A 172 11.81 34.38 -37.63
N ASP A 173 11.97 35.36 -36.74
CA ASP A 173 13.18 35.53 -35.93
C ASP A 173 13.27 34.46 -34.82
N PRO A 174 14.36 33.67 -34.78
CA PRO A 174 14.51 32.60 -33.80
C PRO A 174 14.58 33.08 -32.35
N ASP A 175 15.20 34.23 -32.09
CA ASP A 175 15.38 34.76 -30.73
C ASP A 175 14.05 35.28 -30.19
N ILE A 176 13.29 36.03 -31.00
CA ILE A 176 11.93 36.47 -30.66
C ILE A 176 11.04 35.26 -30.33
N LYS A 177 11.06 34.25 -31.20
CA LYS A 177 10.26 33.03 -31.03
C LYS A 177 10.65 32.29 -29.74
N TYR A 178 11.95 32.07 -29.51
CA TYR A 178 12.46 31.42 -28.31
C TYR A 178 12.07 32.17 -27.03
N TYR A 179 12.35 33.47 -26.94
CA TYR A 179 12.03 34.24 -25.74
C TYR A 179 10.52 34.37 -25.52
N SER A 180 9.71 34.41 -26.58
CA SER A 180 8.25 34.40 -26.47
C SER A 180 7.76 33.11 -25.84
N LEU A 181 8.19 31.95 -26.37
CA LEU A 181 7.86 30.64 -25.82
C LEU A 181 8.36 30.49 -24.38
N ALA A 182 9.61 30.85 -24.09
CA ALA A 182 10.18 30.75 -22.75
C ALA A 182 9.46 31.63 -21.72
N THR A 183 8.94 32.79 -22.15
CA THR A 183 8.13 33.67 -21.30
C THR A 183 6.75 33.07 -21.07
N ILE A 184 6.07 32.59 -22.13
CA ILE A 184 4.79 31.89 -22.03
C ILE A 184 4.93 30.70 -21.08
N GLU A 185 5.96 29.87 -21.26
CA GLU A 185 6.24 28.70 -20.42
C GLU A 185 6.27 29.03 -18.93
N LYS A 186 6.94 30.13 -18.56
CA LYS A 186 7.01 30.60 -17.16
C LYS A 186 5.68 31.10 -16.62
N ILE A 187 4.86 31.73 -17.46
CA ILE A 187 3.54 32.25 -17.10
C ILE A 187 2.53 31.10 -16.92
N LEU A 188 2.67 30.00 -17.68
CA LEU A 188 1.81 28.81 -17.62
C LEU A 188 1.88 28.03 -16.29
N ASP A 189 2.77 28.41 -15.37
CA ASP A 189 2.72 27.93 -13.98
C ASP A 189 1.39 28.36 -13.31
N ASP A 190 0.82 29.50 -13.72
CA ASP A 190 -0.52 29.93 -13.35
C ASP A 190 -1.59 29.15 -14.14
N TYR A 191 -2.61 28.63 -13.44
CA TYR A 191 -3.68 27.87 -14.07
C TYR A 191 -4.57 28.74 -14.97
N HIS A 192 -4.81 30.00 -14.60
CA HIS A 192 -5.61 30.93 -15.41
C HIS A 192 -4.92 31.26 -16.74
N ALA A 193 -3.59 31.38 -16.75
CA ALA A 193 -2.85 31.59 -17.99
C ALA A 193 -3.09 30.48 -19.03
N ARG A 194 -3.33 29.23 -18.60
CA ARG A 194 -3.60 28.09 -19.48
C ARG A 194 -4.93 28.25 -20.22
N SER A 195 -5.95 28.81 -19.57
CA SER A 195 -7.24 29.09 -20.22
C SER A 195 -7.11 30.28 -21.18
N VAL A 196 -6.37 31.32 -20.80
CA VAL A 196 -6.15 32.50 -21.65
C VAL A 196 -5.39 32.12 -22.93
N VAL A 197 -4.35 31.29 -22.86
CA VAL A 197 -3.65 30.80 -24.07
C VAL A 197 -4.61 30.07 -25.01
N ARG A 198 -5.53 29.26 -24.47
CA ARG A 198 -6.57 28.57 -25.27
C ARG A 198 -7.54 29.56 -25.93
N GLU A 199 -8.06 30.52 -25.16
CA GLU A 199 -9.02 31.52 -25.64
C GLU A 199 -8.42 32.43 -26.73
N LEU A 200 -7.11 32.65 -26.68
CA LEU A 200 -6.35 33.41 -27.68
C LEU A 200 -5.89 32.55 -28.87
N ASN A 201 -6.34 31.29 -28.99
CA ASN A 201 -5.90 30.33 -30.02
C ASN A 201 -4.38 30.12 -30.07
N GLY A 202 -3.67 30.31 -28.95
CA GLY A 202 -2.21 30.22 -28.88
C GLY A 202 -1.65 28.79 -28.93
N ILE A 203 -2.50 27.77 -28.81
CA ILE A 203 -2.07 26.36 -28.84
C ILE A 203 -1.50 25.99 -30.22
N GLU A 204 -2.10 26.46 -31.31
CA GLU A 204 -1.64 26.13 -32.66
C GLU A 204 -0.26 26.74 -33.01
N PRO A 205 -0.01 28.05 -32.77
CA PRO A 205 1.33 28.64 -32.93
C PRO A 205 2.42 27.90 -32.15
N ILE A 206 2.12 27.52 -30.90
CA ILE A 206 3.05 26.76 -30.05
C ILE A 206 3.32 25.37 -30.66
N LEU A 207 2.30 24.66 -31.16
CA LEU A 207 2.47 23.37 -31.84
C LEU A 207 3.31 23.48 -33.11
N ASN A 208 3.17 24.57 -33.88
CA ASN A 208 3.93 24.77 -35.11
C ASN A 208 5.44 24.95 -34.84
N CYS A 209 5.82 25.40 -33.65
CA CYS A 209 7.21 25.52 -33.23
C CYS A 209 7.93 24.17 -33.02
N LEU A 210 7.22 23.04 -33.00
CA LEU A 210 7.83 21.70 -33.01
C LEU A 210 8.62 21.41 -34.30
N LYS A 211 8.33 22.12 -35.40
CA LYS A 211 9.02 21.99 -36.69
C LYS A 211 10.27 22.87 -36.79
N SER A 212 10.70 23.51 -35.71
CA SER A 212 11.84 24.42 -35.74
C SER A 212 13.17 23.66 -35.82
N ASP A 213 14.09 24.14 -36.64
CA ASP A 213 15.47 23.63 -36.72
C ASP A 213 16.31 23.94 -35.47
N TYR A 214 15.79 24.73 -34.53
CA TYR A 214 16.49 25.15 -33.31
C TYR A 214 16.00 24.33 -32.10
N PRO A 215 16.85 23.47 -31.51
CA PRO A 215 16.45 22.61 -30.38
C PRO A 215 15.90 23.38 -29.17
N GLN A 216 16.38 24.60 -28.93
CA GLN A 216 15.92 25.44 -27.83
C GLN A 216 14.46 25.90 -28.01
N ILE A 217 14.02 26.09 -29.26
CA ILE A 217 12.65 26.47 -29.60
C ILE A 217 11.73 25.26 -29.47
N THR A 218 12.15 24.10 -29.98
CA THR A 218 11.37 22.85 -29.86
C THR A 218 11.23 22.41 -28.40
N GLU A 219 12.28 22.57 -27.59
CA GLU A 219 12.25 22.33 -26.14
C GLU A 219 11.25 23.26 -25.43
N ALA A 220 11.34 24.57 -25.66
CA ALA A 220 10.43 25.54 -25.06
C ALA A 220 8.96 25.29 -25.48
N ALA A 221 8.74 24.90 -26.74
CA ALA A 221 7.41 24.51 -27.23
C ALA A 221 6.89 23.25 -26.51
N CYS A 222 7.72 22.19 -26.38
CA CYS A 222 7.35 20.98 -25.64
C CYS A 222 6.98 21.28 -24.19
N ASN A 223 7.76 22.13 -23.50
CA ASN A 223 7.49 22.52 -22.12
C ASN A 223 6.18 23.31 -21.98
N CYS A 224 5.90 24.22 -22.93
CA CYS A 224 4.60 24.90 -23.00
C CYS A 224 3.45 23.91 -23.16
N ILE A 225 3.55 22.98 -24.13
CA ILE A 225 2.52 21.96 -24.40
C ILE A 225 2.33 21.07 -23.16
N GLN A 226 3.41 20.67 -22.49
CA GLN A 226 3.34 19.87 -21.27
C GLN A 226 2.51 20.58 -20.20
N LYS A 227 2.78 21.87 -19.93
CA LYS A 227 2.02 22.66 -18.94
C LYS A 227 0.58 22.87 -19.38
N LEU A 228 0.33 23.19 -20.65
CA LEU A 228 -1.01 23.34 -21.21
C LEU A 228 -1.83 22.06 -21.08
N ALA A 229 -1.24 20.90 -21.38
CA ALA A 229 -1.88 19.59 -21.34
C ALA A 229 -2.22 19.12 -19.91
N THR A 230 -1.90 19.88 -18.87
CA THR A 230 -2.42 19.60 -17.52
C THR A 230 -3.90 19.95 -17.38
N ASP A 231 -4.44 20.85 -18.21
CA ASP A 231 -5.86 21.20 -18.28
C ASP A 231 -6.58 20.29 -19.30
N PRO A 232 -7.62 19.53 -18.90
CA PRO A 232 -8.41 18.69 -19.80
C PRO A 232 -8.97 19.42 -21.03
N LEU A 233 -9.41 20.67 -20.87
CA LEU A 233 -9.96 21.45 -21.99
C LEU A 233 -8.87 21.77 -23.03
N ASN A 234 -7.63 21.97 -22.59
CA ASN A 234 -6.51 22.18 -23.49
C ASN A 234 -6.09 20.89 -24.19
N ARG A 235 -6.29 19.71 -23.59
CA ARG A 235 -6.06 18.41 -24.25
C ARG A 235 -7.00 18.24 -25.46
N ALA A 236 -8.27 18.61 -25.31
CA ALA A 236 -9.23 18.60 -26.40
C ALA A 236 -8.79 19.54 -27.54
N VAL A 237 -8.37 20.76 -27.22
CA VAL A 237 -7.89 21.71 -28.25
C VAL A 237 -6.57 21.26 -28.89
N LEU A 238 -5.64 20.67 -28.13
CA LEU A 238 -4.41 20.06 -28.65
C LEU A 238 -4.73 18.94 -29.65
N ARG A 239 -5.71 18.09 -29.33
CA ARG A 239 -6.21 17.03 -30.21
C ARG A 239 -6.82 17.59 -31.49
N ASP A 240 -7.71 18.57 -31.37
CA ASP A 240 -8.43 19.16 -32.50
C ASP A 240 -7.48 19.91 -33.46
N ASN A 241 -6.34 20.41 -32.97
CA ASN A 241 -5.27 21.01 -33.76
C ASN A 241 -4.26 20.00 -34.35
N GLY A 242 -4.56 18.69 -34.31
CA GLY A 242 -3.66 17.64 -34.80
C GLY A 242 -2.36 17.52 -34.00
N GLY A 243 -2.35 17.96 -32.73
CA GLY A 243 -1.15 18.01 -31.91
C GLY A 243 -0.52 16.64 -31.67
N LEU A 244 -1.34 15.59 -31.56
CA LEU A 244 -0.87 14.20 -31.40
C LEU A 244 -0.01 13.75 -32.58
N ASP A 245 -0.49 13.94 -33.82
CA ASP A 245 0.27 13.57 -35.01
C ASP A 245 1.55 14.40 -35.15
N LYS A 246 1.48 15.72 -34.93
CA LYS A 246 2.67 16.60 -34.93
C LYS A 246 3.74 16.13 -33.94
N MET A 247 3.33 15.69 -32.75
CA MET A 247 4.24 15.23 -31.70
C MET A 247 4.82 13.83 -32.00
N ILE A 248 4.02 12.92 -32.56
CA ILE A 248 4.49 11.60 -33.00
C ILE A 248 5.46 11.72 -34.18
N ASP A 249 5.17 12.61 -35.13
CA ASP A 249 6.06 12.88 -36.26
C ASP A 249 7.38 13.49 -35.77
N PHE A 250 7.35 14.39 -34.77
CA PHE A 250 8.55 14.96 -34.17
C PHE A 250 9.43 13.91 -33.50
N ILE A 251 8.89 13.04 -32.64
CA ILE A 251 9.71 12.00 -31.98
C ILE A 251 10.24 10.96 -32.98
N GLY A 252 9.57 10.78 -34.12
CA GLY A 252 10.01 9.87 -35.19
C GLY A 252 11.19 10.40 -36.01
N GLN A 253 11.56 11.67 -35.86
CA GLN A 253 12.74 12.24 -36.50
C GLN A 253 14.00 11.81 -35.77
N ASP A 254 15.09 11.54 -36.50
CA ASP A 254 16.37 11.20 -35.87
C ASP A 254 17.09 12.44 -35.31
N ASP A 255 16.69 13.63 -35.75
CA ASP A 255 17.24 14.90 -35.30
C ASP A 255 16.63 15.30 -33.94
N SER A 256 17.38 15.98 -33.08
CA SER A 256 16.91 16.48 -31.77
C SER A 256 16.50 15.43 -30.73
N LYS A 257 17.19 14.28 -30.69
CA LYS A 257 16.99 13.23 -29.66
C LYS A 257 17.01 13.75 -28.22
N ASP A 258 17.78 14.81 -27.95
CA ASP A 258 17.86 15.48 -26.65
C ASP A 258 16.52 16.10 -26.21
N VAL A 259 15.65 16.45 -27.16
CA VAL A 259 14.37 17.13 -26.91
C VAL A 259 13.19 16.14 -26.86
N HIS A 260 13.34 14.92 -27.39
CA HIS A 260 12.28 13.91 -27.41
C HIS A 260 11.70 13.60 -26.04
N VAL A 261 12.52 13.65 -24.98
CA VAL A 261 12.07 13.47 -23.60
C VAL A 261 11.01 14.52 -23.20
N HIS A 262 11.20 15.78 -23.59
CA HIS A 262 10.24 16.86 -23.31
C HIS A 262 8.94 16.65 -24.08
N CYS A 263 9.02 16.22 -25.34
CA CYS A 263 7.85 15.87 -26.14
C CYS A 263 7.07 14.69 -25.54
N LEU A 264 7.76 13.63 -25.11
CA LEU A 264 7.14 12.47 -24.45
C LEU A 264 6.48 12.83 -23.11
N ASN A 265 7.07 13.77 -22.35
CA ASN A 265 6.47 14.27 -21.12
C ASN A 265 5.18 15.06 -21.38
N ALA A 266 5.13 15.81 -22.48
CA ALA A 266 3.91 16.47 -22.93
C ALA A 266 2.86 15.43 -23.39
N LEU A 267 3.25 14.43 -24.20
CA LEU A 267 2.38 13.32 -24.59
C LEU A 267 1.83 12.57 -23.38
N ALA A 268 2.63 12.35 -22.33
CA ALA A 268 2.19 11.68 -21.10
C ALA A 268 0.97 12.35 -20.46
N ASN A 269 0.87 13.69 -20.53
CA ASN A 269 -0.29 14.44 -20.04
C ASN A 269 -1.49 14.30 -20.99
N ILE A 270 -1.26 14.32 -22.30
CA ILE A 270 -2.31 14.25 -23.31
C ILE A 270 -2.95 12.85 -23.35
N LEU A 271 -2.13 11.79 -23.31
CA LEU A 271 -2.56 10.38 -23.38
C LEU A 271 -3.34 9.91 -22.13
N GLU A 272 -3.38 10.70 -21.05
CA GLU A 272 -4.32 10.45 -19.96
C GLU A 272 -5.78 10.65 -20.39
N ASP A 273 -6.04 11.45 -21.43
CA ASP A 273 -7.35 11.61 -22.01
C ASP A 273 -7.69 10.43 -22.94
N THR A 274 -8.82 9.77 -22.70
CA THR A 274 -9.21 8.57 -23.42
C THR A 274 -9.54 8.89 -24.89
N GLU A 275 -10.18 10.03 -25.17
CA GLU A 275 -10.51 10.42 -26.55
C GLU A 275 -9.24 10.73 -27.36
N CYS A 276 -8.23 11.33 -26.72
CA CYS A 276 -6.92 11.52 -27.35
C CYS A 276 -6.25 10.18 -27.66
N LEU A 277 -6.36 9.21 -26.74
CA LEU A 277 -5.77 7.89 -26.92
C LEU A 277 -6.52 7.05 -27.98
N ASP A 278 -7.84 7.17 -28.08
CA ASP A 278 -8.64 6.57 -29.14
C ASP A 278 -8.24 7.15 -30.52
N LEU A 279 -8.08 8.47 -30.62
CA LEU A 279 -7.68 9.11 -31.89
C LEU A 279 -6.27 8.71 -32.34
N ILE A 280 -5.29 8.69 -31.42
CA ILE A 280 -3.93 8.30 -31.77
C ILE A 280 -3.84 6.80 -32.13
N GLN A 281 -4.71 5.97 -31.56
CA GLN A 281 -4.87 4.58 -31.99
C GLN A 281 -5.47 4.49 -33.40
N SER A 282 -6.59 5.19 -33.67
CA SER A 282 -7.28 5.13 -34.96
C SER A 282 -6.41 5.61 -36.13
N ASN A 283 -5.52 6.57 -35.88
CA ASN A 283 -4.63 7.12 -36.89
C ASN A 283 -3.28 6.36 -36.97
N GLY A 284 -3.12 5.25 -36.24
CA GLY A 284 -1.90 4.45 -36.23
C GLY A 284 -0.70 5.11 -35.52
N GLY A 285 -0.90 6.28 -34.90
CA GLY A 285 0.12 6.97 -34.11
C GLY A 285 0.57 6.17 -32.89
N LEU A 286 -0.33 5.40 -32.26
CA LEU A 286 0.02 4.57 -31.10
C LEU A 286 0.97 3.44 -31.50
N LYS A 287 0.76 2.82 -32.67
CA LYS A 287 1.68 1.82 -33.23
C LYS A 287 3.06 2.41 -33.51
N ARG A 288 3.11 3.62 -34.10
CA ARG A 288 4.37 4.35 -34.32
C ARG A 288 5.09 4.68 -33.01
N LEU A 289 4.34 5.08 -31.98
CA LEU A 289 4.89 5.30 -30.64
C LEU A 289 5.49 4.02 -30.08
N MET A 290 4.79 2.88 -30.14
CA MET A 290 5.32 1.59 -29.65
C MET A 290 6.60 1.18 -30.39
N GLN A 291 6.62 1.32 -31.71
CA GLN A 291 7.81 1.03 -32.51
C GLN A 291 8.98 1.94 -32.11
N PHE A 292 8.74 3.25 -31.97
CA PHE A 292 9.76 4.20 -31.54
C PHE A 292 10.35 3.86 -30.16
N VAL A 293 9.51 3.39 -29.22
CA VAL A 293 9.99 2.93 -27.91
C VAL A 293 10.98 1.77 -28.02
N GLN A 294 10.74 0.84 -28.95
CA GLN A 294 11.59 -0.33 -29.15
C GLN A 294 12.87 0.02 -29.92
N ASP A 295 12.76 0.88 -30.95
CA ASP A 295 13.85 1.21 -31.87
C ASP A 295 14.81 2.28 -31.31
N SER A 296 14.37 3.07 -30.31
CA SER A 296 15.20 4.13 -29.74
C SER A 296 16.43 3.57 -29.02
N VAL A 297 17.61 4.10 -29.38
CA VAL A 297 18.89 3.78 -28.72
C VAL A 297 19.17 4.65 -27.50
N VAL A 298 18.29 5.61 -27.17
CA VAL A 298 18.49 6.57 -26.08
C VAL A 298 17.71 6.12 -24.84
N PRO A 299 18.38 5.70 -23.74
CA PRO A 299 17.69 5.14 -22.57
C PRO A 299 16.68 6.10 -21.92
N ALA A 300 17.02 7.39 -21.85
CA ALA A 300 16.13 8.41 -21.29
C ALA A 300 14.82 8.55 -22.09
N VAL A 301 14.87 8.36 -23.41
CA VAL A 301 13.70 8.39 -24.30
C VAL A 301 12.84 7.15 -24.08
N GLN A 302 13.43 5.95 -24.07
CA GLN A 302 12.72 4.70 -23.78
C GLN A 302 12.03 4.75 -22.41
N ALA A 303 12.75 5.20 -21.38
CA ALA A 303 12.21 5.33 -20.02
C ALA A 303 11.07 6.36 -19.96
N SER A 304 11.19 7.50 -20.63
CA SER A 304 10.15 8.54 -20.65
C SER A 304 8.89 8.08 -21.37
N ALA A 305 9.04 7.34 -22.47
CA ALA A 305 7.90 6.78 -23.19
C ALA A 305 7.20 5.68 -22.39
N ALA A 306 7.94 4.77 -21.76
CA ALA A 306 7.36 3.77 -20.86
C ALA A 306 6.61 4.43 -19.68
N LYS A 307 7.16 5.50 -19.09
CA LYS A 307 6.47 6.30 -18.05
C LYS A 307 5.18 6.95 -18.59
N ALA A 308 5.20 7.49 -19.80
CA ALA A 308 4.02 8.09 -20.45
C ALA A 308 2.90 7.05 -20.64
N ILE A 309 3.23 5.88 -21.18
CA ILE A 309 2.30 4.77 -21.37
C ILE A 309 1.76 4.28 -20.01
N GLY A 310 2.64 4.03 -19.04
CA GLY A 310 2.25 3.58 -17.70
C GLY A 310 1.34 4.57 -16.98
N ARG A 311 1.54 5.87 -17.18
CA ARG A 311 0.68 6.93 -16.63
C ARG A 311 -0.71 6.93 -17.27
N ALA A 312 -0.78 6.86 -18.59
CA ALA A 312 -2.04 6.75 -19.32
C ALA A 312 -2.81 5.46 -18.96
N ALA A 313 -2.11 4.35 -18.73
CA ALA A 313 -2.67 3.06 -18.35
C ALA A 313 -3.29 3.03 -16.93
N ARG A 314 -3.22 4.11 -16.15
CA ARG A 314 -3.93 4.20 -14.86
C ARG A 314 -5.45 4.20 -15.03
N LYS A 315 -5.96 4.64 -16.18
CA LYS A 315 -7.39 4.54 -16.51
C LYS A 315 -7.72 3.15 -17.08
N PRO A 316 -8.76 2.46 -16.57
CA PRO A 316 -9.15 1.15 -17.08
C PRO A 316 -9.48 1.12 -18.58
N GLN A 317 -10.08 2.18 -19.12
CA GLN A 317 -10.39 2.32 -20.55
C GLN A 317 -9.11 2.33 -21.39
N ASN A 318 -8.13 3.15 -20.99
CA ASN A 318 -6.86 3.28 -21.69
C ASN A 318 -6.06 1.97 -21.70
N ARG A 319 -6.17 1.14 -20.64
CA ARG A 319 -5.55 -0.20 -20.62
C ARG A 319 -6.05 -1.09 -21.75
N LYS A 320 -7.33 -1.01 -22.11
CA LYS A 320 -7.88 -1.81 -23.22
C LYS A 320 -7.27 -1.39 -24.56
N ILE A 321 -7.19 -0.07 -24.81
CA ILE A 321 -6.56 0.49 -26.01
C ILE A 321 -5.10 0.06 -26.13
N PHE A 322 -4.34 0.13 -25.04
CA PHE A 322 -2.95 -0.35 -25.03
C PHE A 322 -2.83 -1.85 -25.28
N ALA A 323 -3.71 -2.66 -24.71
CA ALA A 323 -3.74 -4.10 -24.92
C ALA A 323 -4.05 -4.47 -26.39
N GLU A 324 -4.94 -3.74 -27.06
CA GLU A 324 -5.23 -3.90 -28.49
C GLU A 324 -4.05 -3.56 -29.42
N GLN A 325 -3.01 -2.90 -28.89
CA GLN A 325 -1.79 -2.54 -29.62
C GLN A 325 -0.55 -3.31 -29.11
N ASP A 326 -0.74 -4.41 -28.37
CA ASP A 326 0.34 -5.22 -27.80
C ASP A 326 1.36 -4.41 -26.97
N ALA A 327 0.91 -3.34 -26.28
CA ALA A 327 1.80 -2.48 -25.52
C ALA A 327 2.54 -3.25 -24.40
N GLU A 328 1.90 -4.28 -23.83
CA GLU A 328 2.51 -5.17 -22.83
C GLU A 328 3.78 -5.83 -23.38
N ARG A 329 3.76 -6.29 -24.65
CA ARG A 329 4.92 -6.91 -25.30
C ARG A 329 6.06 -5.91 -25.45
N ALA A 330 5.76 -4.67 -25.81
CA ALA A 330 6.76 -3.61 -25.87
C ALA A 330 7.39 -3.33 -24.50
N MET A 331 6.58 -3.29 -23.44
CA MET A 331 7.09 -3.10 -22.08
C MET A 331 7.93 -4.30 -21.59
N VAL A 332 7.55 -5.54 -21.91
CA VAL A 332 8.37 -6.71 -21.58
C VAL A 332 9.70 -6.68 -22.34
N PHE A 333 9.69 -6.28 -23.61
CA PHE A 333 10.93 -6.07 -24.37
C PHE A 333 11.88 -5.08 -23.69
N LEU A 334 11.36 -3.96 -23.17
CA LEU A 334 12.16 -2.97 -22.44
C LEU A 334 12.80 -3.50 -21.15
N LEU A 335 12.28 -4.57 -20.54
CA LEU A 335 12.93 -5.22 -19.39
C LEU A 335 14.27 -5.85 -19.76
N LEU A 336 14.51 -6.14 -21.04
CA LEU A 336 15.76 -6.71 -21.54
C LEU A 336 16.84 -5.64 -21.79
N SER A 337 16.52 -4.33 -21.70
CA SER A 337 17.49 -3.24 -21.83
C SER A 337 18.62 -3.38 -20.81
N ASP A 338 19.84 -2.94 -21.11
CA ASP A 338 20.96 -2.93 -20.16
C ASP A 338 20.91 -1.78 -19.14
N HIS A 339 19.97 -0.85 -19.30
CA HIS A 339 19.85 0.34 -18.46
C HIS A 339 18.76 0.17 -17.40
N ASP A 340 19.15 0.26 -16.13
CA ASP A 340 18.23 0.13 -15.01
C ASP A 340 17.10 1.17 -15.04
N GLU A 341 17.33 2.38 -15.55
CA GLU A 341 16.27 3.39 -15.68
C GLU A 341 15.13 2.90 -16.59
N VAL A 342 15.47 2.27 -17.72
CA VAL A 342 14.51 1.73 -18.69
C VAL A 342 13.75 0.56 -18.07
N ARG A 343 14.48 -0.37 -17.44
CA ARG A 343 13.89 -1.53 -16.74
C ARG A 343 12.92 -1.10 -15.65
N ILE A 344 13.28 -0.08 -14.86
CA ILE A 344 12.43 0.46 -13.80
C ILE A 344 11.15 1.07 -14.39
N ALA A 345 11.26 1.89 -15.44
CA ALA A 345 10.11 2.49 -16.11
C ALA A 345 9.17 1.43 -16.69
N ALA A 346 9.72 0.39 -17.32
CA ALA A 346 8.98 -0.75 -17.83
C ALA A 346 8.28 -1.55 -16.72
N CYS A 347 8.97 -1.84 -15.60
CA CYS A 347 8.35 -2.50 -14.44
C CYS A 347 7.16 -1.68 -13.89
N GLN A 348 7.30 -0.37 -13.79
CA GLN A 348 6.22 0.52 -13.33
C GLN A 348 5.02 0.50 -14.28
N ALA A 349 5.26 0.57 -15.59
CA ALA A 349 4.20 0.48 -16.59
C ALA A 349 3.48 -0.88 -16.53
N LEU A 350 4.24 -1.98 -16.49
CA LEU A 350 3.71 -3.34 -16.35
C LEU A 350 2.90 -3.53 -15.08
N ALA A 351 3.34 -2.96 -13.95
CA ALA A 351 2.60 -3.02 -12.69
C ALA A 351 1.20 -2.41 -12.81
N VAL A 352 1.08 -1.26 -13.48
CA VAL A 352 -0.21 -0.59 -13.72
C VAL A 352 -1.04 -1.37 -14.74
N MET A 353 -0.43 -1.84 -15.84
CA MET A 353 -1.13 -2.65 -16.85
C MET A 353 -1.69 -3.95 -16.26
N ALA A 354 -0.94 -4.60 -15.35
CA ALA A 354 -1.34 -5.83 -14.69
C ALA A 354 -2.54 -5.68 -13.73
N GLU A 355 -3.12 -4.48 -13.55
CA GLU A 355 -4.46 -4.35 -12.97
C GLU A 355 -5.56 -4.92 -13.88
N SER A 356 -5.30 -5.03 -15.18
CA SER A 356 -6.19 -5.67 -16.17
C SER A 356 -5.93 -7.17 -16.24
N MET A 357 -6.97 -7.99 -16.08
CA MET A 357 -6.84 -9.45 -16.19
C MET A 357 -6.30 -9.91 -17.56
N LEU A 358 -6.71 -9.26 -18.66
CA LEU A 358 -6.22 -9.58 -20.00
C LEU A 358 -4.71 -9.31 -20.12
N SER A 359 -4.26 -8.15 -19.63
CA SER A 359 -2.84 -7.77 -19.64
C SER A 359 -1.98 -8.75 -18.83
N ARG A 360 -2.51 -9.32 -17.72
CA ARG A 360 -1.79 -10.34 -16.95
C ARG A 360 -1.45 -11.58 -17.78
N GLU A 361 -2.35 -12.00 -18.65
CA GLU A 361 -2.16 -13.15 -19.54
C GLU A 361 -1.19 -12.80 -20.67
N THR A 362 -1.36 -11.64 -21.30
CA THR A 362 -0.46 -11.16 -22.36
C THR A 362 0.98 -11.01 -21.86
N ILE A 363 1.18 -10.43 -20.67
CA ILE A 363 2.51 -10.27 -20.06
C ILE A 363 3.14 -11.65 -19.82
N ARG A 364 2.39 -12.62 -19.28
CA ARG A 364 2.89 -14.00 -19.11
C ARG A 364 3.27 -14.63 -20.44
N ASN A 365 2.42 -14.52 -21.46
CA ASN A 365 2.64 -15.15 -22.77
C ASN A 365 3.84 -14.56 -23.53
N ASN A 366 4.37 -13.40 -23.10
CA ASN A 366 5.57 -12.77 -23.64
C ASN A 366 6.79 -12.93 -22.72
N ASP A 367 6.85 -14.00 -21.91
CA ASP A 367 7.94 -14.29 -20.95
C ASP A 367 8.12 -13.25 -19.82
N GLY A 368 7.13 -12.36 -19.61
CA GLY A 368 7.24 -11.29 -18.62
C GLY A 368 7.42 -11.79 -17.19
N ILE A 369 6.87 -12.95 -16.83
CA ILE A 369 7.07 -13.55 -15.49
C ILE A 369 8.53 -13.96 -15.29
N LEU A 370 9.11 -14.69 -16.26
CA LEU A 370 10.52 -15.07 -16.24
C LEU A 370 11.43 -13.83 -16.11
N THR A 371 11.21 -12.83 -16.97
CA THR A 371 12.05 -11.62 -16.95
C THR A 371 11.93 -10.86 -15.63
N LEU A 372 10.71 -10.72 -15.08
CA LEU A 372 10.52 -10.06 -13.78
C LEU A 372 11.17 -10.85 -12.62
N VAL A 373 11.17 -12.18 -12.64
CA VAL A 373 11.91 -13.01 -11.68
C VAL A 373 13.41 -12.74 -11.74
N GLN A 374 13.97 -12.52 -12.94
CA GLN A 374 15.37 -12.12 -13.10
C GLN A 374 15.62 -10.70 -12.57
N MET A 375 14.70 -9.76 -12.76
CA MET A 375 14.82 -8.38 -12.27
C MET A 375 14.78 -8.31 -10.73
N MET A 376 13.94 -9.14 -10.09
CA MET A 376 13.84 -9.26 -8.64
C MET A 376 15.15 -9.70 -7.95
N GLN A 377 16.07 -10.31 -8.70
CA GLN A 377 17.36 -10.81 -8.20
C GLN A 377 18.52 -9.82 -8.40
N LYS A 378 18.29 -8.68 -9.05
CA LYS A 378 19.34 -7.66 -9.30
C LYS A 378 19.67 -6.86 -8.04
N GLU A 379 20.87 -6.30 -7.98
CA GLU A 379 21.35 -5.52 -6.83
C GLU A 379 20.63 -4.17 -6.68
N ASN A 380 20.06 -3.62 -7.75
CA ASN A 380 19.35 -2.34 -7.71
C ASN A 380 18.04 -2.43 -6.92
N ALA A 381 17.99 -1.76 -5.76
CA ALA A 381 16.84 -1.79 -4.86
C ALA A 381 15.55 -1.19 -5.44
N ARG A 382 15.61 -0.25 -6.39
CA ARG A 382 14.39 0.25 -7.09
C ARG A 382 13.90 -0.77 -8.10
N LEU A 383 14.81 -1.44 -8.80
CA LEU A 383 14.44 -2.47 -9.76
C LEU A 383 13.78 -3.66 -9.08
N ARG A 384 14.32 -4.14 -7.95
CA ARG A 384 13.68 -5.18 -7.13
C ARG A 384 12.29 -4.76 -6.65
N GLU A 385 12.15 -3.55 -6.13
CA GLU A 385 10.88 -3.02 -5.64
C GLU A 385 9.79 -3.02 -6.72
N PHE A 386 10.06 -2.41 -7.89
CA PHE A 386 9.04 -2.27 -8.94
C PHE A 386 8.78 -3.57 -9.71
N SER A 387 9.78 -4.43 -9.86
CA SER A 387 9.55 -5.78 -10.43
C SER A 387 8.70 -6.65 -9.51
N THR A 388 8.91 -6.57 -8.18
CA THR A 388 8.08 -7.28 -7.19
C THR A 388 6.66 -6.72 -7.14
N LEU A 389 6.49 -5.40 -7.25
CA LEU A 389 5.17 -4.77 -7.38
C LEU A 389 4.42 -5.31 -8.61
N ALA A 390 5.07 -5.32 -9.78
CA ALA A 390 4.49 -5.87 -11.00
C ALA A 390 4.08 -7.35 -10.81
N MET A 391 4.94 -8.15 -10.18
CA MET A 391 4.63 -9.56 -9.88
C MET A 391 3.42 -9.73 -8.95
N SER A 392 3.28 -8.86 -7.95
CA SER A 392 2.15 -8.91 -7.02
C SER A 392 0.81 -8.66 -7.72
N ASN A 393 0.78 -7.75 -8.70
CA ASN A 393 -0.40 -7.49 -9.51
C ASN A 393 -0.65 -8.60 -10.54
N LEU A 394 0.40 -9.16 -11.13
CA LEU A 394 0.31 -10.26 -12.09
C LEU A 394 -0.26 -11.55 -11.49
N THR A 395 0.05 -11.84 -10.23
CA THR A 395 -0.42 -13.04 -9.51
C THR A 395 -1.81 -12.89 -8.90
N GLN A 396 -2.32 -11.66 -8.78
CA GLN A 396 -3.61 -11.41 -8.13
C GLN A 396 -4.75 -12.14 -8.85
N SER A 397 -5.41 -13.06 -8.15
CA SER A 397 -6.52 -13.87 -8.70
C SER A 397 -6.18 -14.55 -10.04
N ASN A 398 -4.93 -14.92 -10.28
CA ASN A 398 -4.49 -15.55 -11.52
C ASN A 398 -3.63 -16.80 -11.25
N PRO A 399 -4.26 -17.99 -11.09
CA PRO A 399 -3.55 -19.23 -10.78
C PRO A 399 -2.52 -19.64 -11.83
N ASN A 400 -2.76 -19.30 -13.09
CA ASN A 400 -1.85 -19.61 -14.19
C ASN A 400 -0.53 -18.84 -14.07
N ASN A 401 -0.59 -17.55 -13.71
CA ASN A 401 0.59 -16.75 -13.44
C ASN A 401 1.31 -17.23 -12.17
N CYS A 402 0.57 -17.67 -11.14
CA CYS A 402 1.18 -18.26 -9.94
C CYS A 402 1.97 -19.54 -10.24
N ARG A 403 1.46 -20.40 -11.14
CA ARG A 403 2.15 -21.63 -11.56
C ARG A 403 3.39 -21.34 -12.39
N GLU A 404 3.28 -20.44 -13.37
CA GLU A 404 4.43 -20.01 -14.15
C GLU A 404 5.52 -19.41 -13.23
N LEU A 405 5.13 -18.60 -12.25
CA LEU A 405 6.06 -18.06 -11.26
C LEU A 405 6.76 -19.17 -10.46
N GLN A 406 6.06 -20.27 -10.14
CA GLN A 406 6.66 -21.44 -9.51
C GLN A 406 7.64 -22.15 -10.44
N ASP A 407 7.25 -22.39 -11.70
CA ASP A 407 8.09 -23.06 -12.71
C ASP A 407 9.40 -22.28 -12.95
N GLN A 408 9.36 -20.95 -12.85
CA GLN A 408 10.53 -20.08 -12.95
C GLN A 408 11.31 -19.92 -11.63
N ASN A 409 11.09 -20.78 -10.62
CA ASN A 409 11.70 -20.73 -9.29
C ASN A 409 11.47 -19.41 -8.52
N GLY A 410 10.43 -18.65 -8.88
CA GLY A 410 10.16 -17.34 -8.28
C GLY A 410 9.73 -17.39 -6.82
N ILE A 411 9.20 -18.51 -6.33
CA ILE A 411 8.82 -18.69 -4.93
C ILE A 411 10.03 -18.55 -4.00
N GLU A 412 11.18 -19.14 -4.38
CA GLU A 412 12.41 -19.02 -3.57
C GLU A 412 12.95 -17.59 -3.58
N VAL A 413 12.89 -16.91 -4.74
CA VAL A 413 13.29 -15.51 -4.87
C VAL A 413 12.44 -14.63 -3.96
N LEU A 414 11.11 -14.81 -3.95
CA LEU A 414 10.20 -14.04 -3.11
C LEU A 414 10.42 -14.28 -1.62
N ILE A 415 10.71 -15.52 -1.20
CA ILE A 415 11.05 -15.83 0.19
C ILE A 415 12.33 -15.09 0.62
N LYS A 416 13.36 -15.03 -0.25
CA LYS A 416 14.58 -14.24 0.01
C LYS A 416 14.26 -12.75 0.17
N LEU A 417 13.35 -12.20 -0.66
CA LEU A 417 12.92 -10.80 -0.60
C LEU A 417 12.13 -10.42 0.66
N LEU A 418 11.65 -11.38 1.46
CA LEU A 418 11.06 -11.09 2.78
C LEU A 418 12.08 -10.45 3.75
N SER A 419 13.38 -10.61 3.48
CA SER A 419 14.47 -9.98 4.22
C SER A 419 15.11 -8.80 3.48
N ASP A 420 14.50 -8.28 2.41
CA ASP A 420 15.02 -7.12 1.68
C ASP A 420 15.07 -5.87 2.56
N GLU A 421 16.05 -4.99 2.35
CA GLU A 421 16.19 -3.76 3.13
C GLU A 421 14.93 -2.88 3.04
N LYS A 422 14.28 -2.82 1.88
CA LYS A 422 13.08 -1.99 1.67
C LYS A 422 11.81 -2.70 2.10
N ASP A 423 11.07 -2.07 3.00
CA ASP A 423 9.79 -2.59 3.49
C ASP A 423 8.69 -2.68 2.42
N THR A 424 8.73 -1.84 1.38
CA THR A 424 7.84 -1.94 0.22
C THR A 424 8.08 -3.23 -0.55
N THR A 425 9.34 -3.60 -0.82
CA THR A 425 9.70 -4.89 -1.43
C THR A 425 9.21 -6.06 -0.60
N LYS A 426 9.44 -6.03 0.73
CA LYS A 426 8.92 -7.07 1.65
C LYS A 426 7.40 -7.21 1.56
N ALA A 427 6.67 -6.09 1.52
CA ALA A 427 5.21 -6.07 1.45
C ALA A 427 4.67 -6.64 0.12
N TYR A 428 5.30 -6.29 -1.01
CA TYR A 428 4.96 -6.86 -2.31
C TYR A 428 5.28 -8.35 -2.37
N ALA A 429 6.43 -8.79 -1.81
CA ALA A 429 6.76 -10.20 -1.71
C ALA A 429 5.74 -11.00 -0.89
N CYS A 430 5.33 -10.48 0.28
CA CYS A 430 4.25 -11.07 1.08
C CYS A 430 2.94 -11.20 0.29
N SER A 431 2.58 -10.15 -0.46
CA SER A 431 1.34 -10.12 -1.24
C SER A 431 1.37 -11.13 -2.38
N THR A 432 2.48 -11.22 -3.13
CA THR A 432 2.67 -12.20 -4.19
C THR A 432 2.60 -13.63 -3.65
N LEU A 433 3.31 -13.92 -2.55
CA LEU A 433 3.28 -15.25 -1.93
C LEU A 433 1.87 -15.62 -1.45
N ALA A 434 1.16 -14.67 -0.81
CA ALA A 434 -0.22 -14.88 -0.39
C ALA A 434 -1.16 -15.16 -1.58
N ASN A 435 -1.01 -14.44 -2.70
CA ASN A 435 -1.78 -14.69 -3.93
C ASN A 435 -1.57 -16.12 -4.46
N CYS A 436 -0.34 -16.64 -4.39
CA CYS A 436 -0.02 -17.98 -4.87
C CYS A 436 -0.43 -19.12 -3.93
N SER A 437 -0.71 -18.81 -2.65
CA SER A 437 -1.04 -19.80 -1.62
C SER A 437 -2.33 -20.59 -1.86
N THR A 438 -3.19 -20.17 -2.78
CA THR A 438 -4.39 -20.95 -3.10
C THR A 438 -4.05 -22.29 -3.74
N ASP A 439 -2.92 -22.40 -4.43
CA ASP A 439 -2.43 -23.66 -5.00
C ASP A 439 -1.64 -24.46 -3.95
N VAL A 440 -2.07 -25.70 -3.68
CA VAL A 440 -1.47 -26.57 -2.66
C VAL A 440 -0.02 -26.96 -2.99
N VAL A 441 0.32 -27.07 -4.29
CA VAL A 441 1.68 -27.41 -4.71
C VAL A 441 2.62 -26.26 -4.40
N ILE A 442 2.20 -25.02 -4.70
CA ILE A 442 2.96 -23.82 -4.37
C ILE A 442 3.08 -23.64 -2.86
N ARG A 443 2.00 -23.85 -2.09
CA ARG A 443 2.07 -23.81 -0.62
C ARG A 443 3.08 -24.78 -0.07
N THR A 444 3.01 -26.04 -0.50
CA THR A 444 3.91 -27.09 -0.01
C THR A 444 5.36 -26.77 -0.34
N ASP A 445 5.63 -26.29 -1.56
CA ASP A 445 6.96 -25.86 -1.98
C ASP A 445 7.49 -24.68 -1.13
N ALA A 446 6.67 -23.66 -0.90
CA ALA A 446 7.03 -22.52 -0.04
C ALA A 446 7.30 -22.94 1.42
N LEU A 447 6.50 -23.87 1.96
CA LEU A 447 6.71 -24.44 3.29
C LEU A 447 8.04 -25.20 3.37
N ASN A 448 8.35 -26.04 2.38
CA ASN A 448 9.62 -26.76 2.32
C ASN A 448 10.83 -25.81 2.22
N LYS A 449 10.63 -24.60 1.68
CA LYS A 449 11.63 -23.52 1.59
C LYS A 449 11.67 -22.60 2.83
N GLY A 450 10.93 -22.92 3.90
CA GLY A 450 11.01 -22.20 5.18
C GLY A 450 10.28 -20.86 5.22
N ILE A 451 9.19 -20.70 4.45
CA ILE A 451 8.42 -19.45 4.39
C ILE A 451 7.92 -18.96 5.77
N ILE A 452 7.50 -19.87 6.66
CA ILE A 452 6.96 -19.52 7.98
C ILE A 452 8.01 -18.80 8.82
N SER A 453 9.22 -19.36 8.90
CA SER A 453 10.36 -18.71 9.55
C SER A 453 10.74 -17.37 8.91
N ALA A 454 10.72 -17.28 7.57
CA ALA A 454 11.08 -16.06 6.84
C ALA A 454 10.08 -14.91 7.07
N LEU A 455 8.79 -15.21 7.28
CA LEU A 455 7.73 -14.22 7.55
C LEU A 455 7.91 -13.48 8.89
N LEU A 456 8.75 -13.96 9.80
CA LEU A 456 9.03 -13.27 11.07
C LEU A 456 9.67 -11.88 10.85
N VAL A 457 10.48 -11.72 9.81
CA VAL A 457 11.14 -10.45 9.48
C VAL A 457 10.11 -9.35 9.12
N PRO A 458 9.24 -9.53 8.11
CA PRO A 458 8.25 -8.51 7.77
C PRO A 458 7.16 -8.34 8.84
N LEU A 459 6.85 -9.37 9.65
CA LEU A 459 5.97 -9.22 10.82
C LEU A 459 6.53 -8.26 11.87
N LYS A 460 7.87 -8.14 11.97
CA LYS A 460 8.59 -7.23 12.87
C LYS A 460 8.93 -5.88 12.24
N SER A 461 8.51 -5.63 11.00
CA SER A 461 8.77 -4.36 10.31
C SER A 461 8.22 -3.17 11.09
N SER A 462 8.88 -2.01 11.00
CA SER A 462 8.35 -0.74 11.52
C SER A 462 7.25 -0.14 10.63
N TYR A 463 7.05 -0.68 9.42
CA TYR A 463 6.06 -0.20 8.46
C TYR A 463 4.78 -1.02 8.53
N GLU A 464 3.68 -0.34 8.80
CA GLU A 464 2.37 -0.93 9.05
C GLU A 464 1.84 -1.71 7.84
N VAL A 465 2.06 -1.20 6.62
CA VAL A 465 1.67 -1.91 5.39
C VAL A 465 2.37 -3.26 5.29
N THR A 466 3.66 -3.32 5.61
CA THR A 466 4.45 -4.55 5.58
C THR A 466 4.00 -5.54 6.64
N GLN A 467 3.76 -5.07 7.88
CA GLN A 467 3.18 -5.90 8.94
C GLN A 467 1.82 -6.49 8.52
N ALA A 468 0.95 -5.66 7.94
CA ALA A 468 -0.37 -6.06 7.49
C ALA A 468 -0.32 -7.13 6.39
N LYS A 469 0.56 -6.98 5.39
CA LYS A 469 0.73 -7.99 4.33
C LYS A 469 1.40 -9.27 4.85
N ALA A 470 2.33 -9.16 5.80
CA ALA A 470 2.96 -10.32 6.43
C ALA A 470 1.96 -11.15 7.25
N ALA A 471 1.04 -10.51 7.98
CA ALA A 471 -0.02 -11.21 8.70
C ALA A 471 -0.98 -11.95 7.76
N ILE A 472 -1.32 -11.35 6.60
CA ILE A 472 -2.09 -12.04 5.55
C ILE A 472 -1.32 -13.26 5.04
N ALA A 473 -0.04 -13.10 4.68
CA ALA A 473 0.77 -14.22 4.21
C ALA A 473 0.87 -15.34 5.26
N LEU A 474 1.09 -15.00 6.53
CA LEU A 474 1.10 -15.99 7.62
C LEU A 474 -0.22 -16.76 7.71
N SER A 475 -1.36 -16.06 7.58
CA SER A 475 -2.68 -16.73 7.57
C SER A 475 -2.85 -17.67 6.37
N ALA A 476 -2.27 -17.30 5.22
CA ALA A 476 -2.40 -18.04 3.98
C ALA A 476 -1.56 -19.33 3.95
N PHE A 477 -0.39 -19.32 4.58
CA PHE A 477 0.48 -20.50 4.70
C PHE A 477 0.28 -21.27 6.02
N GLY A 478 -0.33 -20.68 7.05
CA GLY A 478 -0.55 -21.28 8.37
C GLY A 478 -1.73 -22.26 8.46
N ILE A 479 -2.26 -22.74 7.34
CA ILE A 479 -3.42 -23.63 7.29
C ILE A 479 -3.00 -25.09 7.48
N ASP A 480 -1.87 -25.47 6.88
CA ASP A 480 -1.35 -26.84 6.83
C ASP A 480 -0.77 -27.28 8.20
N LYS A 481 -0.88 -28.58 8.52
CA LYS A 481 -0.43 -29.12 9.83
C LYS A 481 1.07 -28.93 10.05
N SER A 482 1.89 -29.08 9.00
CA SER A 482 3.33 -28.83 9.06
C SER A 482 3.65 -27.37 9.38
N ALA A 483 2.95 -26.43 8.73
CA ALA A 483 3.08 -25.00 8.99
C ALA A 483 2.73 -24.64 10.43
N LYS A 484 1.63 -25.20 10.94
CA LYS A 484 1.19 -25.02 12.34
C LYS A 484 2.23 -25.52 13.34
N ASN A 485 2.83 -26.68 13.09
CA ASN A 485 3.92 -27.20 13.91
C ASN A 485 5.15 -26.29 13.87
N GLU A 486 5.51 -25.74 12.70
CA GLU A 486 6.61 -24.77 12.60
C GLU A 486 6.29 -23.48 13.37
N ILE A 487 5.06 -22.96 13.27
CA ILE A 487 4.61 -21.78 14.03
C ILE A 487 4.72 -22.00 15.55
N LEU A 488 4.41 -23.21 16.04
CA LEU A 488 4.55 -23.56 17.45
C LEU A 488 6.01 -23.66 17.88
N ASN A 489 6.87 -24.26 17.05
CA ASN A 489 8.27 -24.51 17.39
C ASN A 489 9.17 -23.28 17.20
N LYS A 490 8.73 -22.30 16.40
CA LYS A 490 9.53 -21.12 16.08
C LYS A 490 9.24 -19.98 17.04
N ASP A 491 10.22 -19.71 17.90
CA ASP A 491 10.15 -18.58 18.83
C ASP A 491 9.90 -17.24 18.12
N GLY A 492 8.93 -16.50 18.64
CA GLY A 492 8.65 -15.12 18.24
C GLY A 492 7.52 -14.93 17.24
N ILE A 493 7.04 -15.95 16.52
CA ILE A 493 5.90 -15.78 15.59
C ILE A 493 4.62 -15.43 16.35
N ILE A 494 4.23 -16.29 17.31
CA ILE A 494 3.03 -16.07 18.12
C ILE A 494 3.15 -14.76 18.94
N PRO A 495 4.23 -14.52 19.72
CA PRO A 495 4.40 -13.25 20.44
C PRO A 495 4.28 -12.01 19.55
N GLN A 496 4.87 -12.04 18.35
CA GLN A 496 4.78 -10.93 17.42
C GLN A 496 3.36 -10.76 16.88
N LEU A 497 2.67 -11.85 16.55
CA LEU A 497 1.27 -11.77 16.13
C LEU A 497 0.37 -11.14 17.21
N ILE A 498 0.62 -11.45 18.48
CA ILE A 498 -0.09 -10.83 19.62
C ILE A 498 0.29 -9.36 19.79
N SER A 499 1.54 -8.98 19.54
CA SER A 499 1.95 -7.57 19.60
C SER A 499 1.23 -6.72 18.54
N LEU A 500 1.01 -7.26 17.34
CA LEU A 500 0.28 -6.59 16.25
C LEU A 500 -1.19 -6.27 16.59
N LEU A 501 -1.82 -7.03 17.49
CA LEU A 501 -3.17 -6.71 17.99
C LEU A 501 -3.24 -5.36 18.70
N LYS A 502 -2.11 -4.88 19.23
CA LYS A 502 -1.99 -3.59 19.94
C LYS A 502 -1.66 -2.43 19.00
N SER A 503 -1.46 -2.67 17.71
CA SER A 503 -1.13 -1.63 16.73
C SER A 503 -2.20 -0.54 16.67
N ASN A 504 -1.81 0.71 16.42
CA ASN A 504 -2.75 1.80 16.18
C ASN A 504 -3.33 1.77 14.76
N ASN A 505 -2.70 1.04 13.83
CA ASN A 505 -3.17 0.89 12.46
C ASN A 505 -4.28 -0.19 12.36
N ASP A 506 -5.42 0.19 11.79
CA ASP A 506 -6.60 -0.66 11.63
C ASP A 506 -6.35 -1.90 10.75
N GLU A 507 -5.63 -1.75 9.63
CA GLU A 507 -5.35 -2.85 8.70
C GLU A 507 -4.45 -3.90 9.38
N VAL A 508 -3.45 -3.45 10.13
CA VAL A 508 -2.57 -4.34 10.91
C VAL A 508 -3.38 -5.14 11.93
N ARG A 509 -4.21 -4.49 12.75
CA ARG A 509 -5.02 -5.19 13.77
C ARG A 509 -5.99 -6.19 13.13
N ARG A 510 -6.68 -5.80 12.05
CA ARG A 510 -7.65 -6.66 11.35
C ARG A 510 -6.98 -7.89 10.76
N ASN A 511 -5.82 -7.74 10.12
CA ASN A 511 -5.09 -8.85 9.52
C ASN A 511 -4.45 -9.76 10.57
N ALA A 512 -3.97 -9.21 11.69
CA ALA A 512 -3.51 -10.01 12.84
C ALA A 512 -4.66 -10.86 13.42
N CYS A 513 -5.84 -10.25 13.61
CA CYS A 513 -7.04 -10.99 14.04
C CYS A 513 -7.44 -12.07 13.04
N PHE A 514 -7.38 -11.78 11.73
CA PHE A 514 -7.65 -12.78 10.69
C PHE A 514 -6.68 -13.95 10.77
N ALA A 515 -5.37 -13.69 10.86
CA ALA A 515 -4.37 -14.73 11.05
C ALA A 515 -4.64 -15.58 12.30
N ILE A 516 -4.92 -14.96 13.44
CA ILE A 516 -5.31 -15.69 14.66
C ILE A 516 -6.54 -16.57 14.42
N SER A 517 -7.57 -16.08 13.74
CA SER A 517 -8.77 -16.87 13.45
C SER A 517 -8.51 -18.09 12.54
N VAL A 518 -7.48 -18.04 11.69
CA VAL A 518 -7.07 -19.18 10.88
C VAL A 518 -6.24 -20.16 11.71
N LEU A 519 -5.25 -19.64 12.43
CA LEU A 519 -4.30 -20.43 13.22
C LEU A 519 -4.97 -21.14 14.41
N CYS A 520 -5.91 -20.47 15.10
CA CYS A 520 -6.69 -21.05 16.19
C CYS A 520 -7.66 -22.14 15.74
N THR A 521 -7.66 -22.60 14.49
CA THR A 521 -8.27 -23.89 14.14
C THR A 521 -7.56 -25.07 14.81
N ASP A 522 -6.33 -24.88 15.28
CA ASP A 522 -5.55 -25.83 16.06
C ASP A 522 -5.60 -25.49 17.55
N VAL A 523 -5.91 -26.49 18.39
CA VAL A 523 -6.07 -26.32 19.84
C VAL A 523 -4.76 -25.96 20.55
N THR A 524 -3.63 -26.49 20.08
CA THR A 524 -2.32 -26.25 20.69
C THR A 524 -1.88 -24.82 20.42
N ILE A 525 -2.06 -24.34 19.19
CA ILE A 525 -1.83 -22.93 18.86
C ILE A 525 -2.77 -22.02 19.64
N ALA A 526 -4.07 -22.36 19.72
CA ALA A 526 -5.02 -21.56 20.49
C ALA A 526 -4.61 -21.45 21.97
N THR A 527 -4.09 -22.54 22.55
CA THR A 527 -3.56 -22.57 23.91
C THR A 527 -2.35 -21.63 24.07
N GLU A 528 -1.41 -21.63 23.13
CA GLU A 528 -0.24 -20.76 23.20
C GLU A 528 -0.60 -19.28 22.98
N ILE A 529 -1.51 -19.00 22.05
CA ILE A 529 -2.09 -17.66 21.83
C ILE A 529 -2.76 -17.13 23.11
N LEU A 530 -3.50 -17.99 23.82
CA LEU A 530 -4.11 -17.65 25.11
C LEU A 530 -3.05 -17.38 26.18
N ARG A 531 -2.00 -18.20 26.27
CA ARG A 531 -0.90 -18.02 27.21
C ARG A 531 -0.24 -16.65 27.08
N HIS A 532 -0.12 -16.15 25.84
CA HIS A 532 0.39 -14.81 25.53
C HIS A 532 -0.59 -13.66 25.79
N GLY A 533 -1.79 -13.91 26.33
CA GLY A 533 -2.75 -12.88 26.73
C GLY A 533 -3.57 -12.31 25.58
N ALA A 534 -3.75 -13.06 24.49
CA ALA A 534 -4.52 -12.61 23.33
C ALA A 534 -6.00 -12.37 23.67
N LEU A 535 -6.56 -13.16 24.59
CA LEU A 535 -7.98 -13.10 24.94
C LEU A 535 -8.34 -11.72 25.52
N GLU A 536 -7.55 -11.23 26.46
CA GLU A 536 -7.75 -9.95 27.14
C GLU A 536 -7.59 -8.80 26.17
N ILE A 537 -6.58 -8.87 25.29
CA ILE A 537 -6.35 -7.85 24.26
C ILE A 537 -7.56 -7.78 23.31
N ILE A 538 -8.02 -8.91 22.77
CA ILE A 538 -9.13 -8.94 21.82
C ILE A 538 -10.44 -8.53 22.50
N ARG A 539 -10.66 -8.91 23.77
CA ARG A 539 -11.79 -8.43 24.57
C ARG A 539 -11.77 -6.91 24.69
N GLY A 540 -10.64 -6.32 25.06
CA GLY A 540 -10.47 -4.87 25.14
C GLY A 540 -10.64 -4.16 23.79
N LEU A 541 -10.30 -4.81 22.67
CA LEU A 541 -10.59 -4.29 21.33
C LEU A 541 -12.10 -4.32 21.04
N ASN A 542 -12.82 -5.35 21.46
CA ASN A 542 -14.26 -5.50 21.22
C ASN A 542 -15.14 -4.61 22.10
N THR A 543 -14.59 -4.00 23.17
CA THR A 543 -15.28 -2.97 23.96
C THR A 543 -15.06 -1.55 23.42
N SER A 544 -14.12 -1.36 22.48
CA SER A 544 -13.80 -0.06 21.90
C SER A 544 -14.67 0.25 20.69
N ASP A 545 -15.35 1.40 20.69
CA ASP A 545 -16.19 1.84 19.56
C ASP A 545 -15.39 2.05 18.26
N SER A 546 -14.12 2.48 18.38
CA SER A 546 -13.26 2.77 17.22
C SER A 546 -12.42 1.58 16.76
N ARG A 547 -12.08 0.65 17.66
CA ARG A 547 -11.18 -0.47 17.34
C ARG A 547 -11.89 -1.79 17.08
N LYS A 548 -13.15 -1.93 17.49
CA LYS A 548 -13.97 -3.11 17.25
C LYS A 548 -14.18 -3.34 15.74
N SER A 549 -14.14 -4.60 15.30
CA SER A 549 -14.45 -4.99 13.93
C SER A 549 -14.96 -6.44 13.84
N LYS A 550 -15.48 -6.84 12.67
CA LYS A 550 -15.85 -8.25 12.42
C LYS A 550 -14.66 -9.20 12.61
N PHE A 551 -13.43 -8.74 12.36
CA PHE A 551 -12.22 -9.55 12.51
C PHE A 551 -11.89 -9.79 13.99
N THR A 552 -12.06 -8.79 14.86
CA THR A 552 -11.82 -8.94 16.30
C THR A 552 -12.88 -9.84 16.94
N GLU A 553 -14.14 -9.76 16.50
CA GLU A 553 -15.21 -10.69 16.90
C GLU A 553 -14.93 -12.13 16.44
N MET A 554 -14.53 -12.30 15.17
CA MET A 554 -14.19 -13.61 14.61
C MET A 554 -12.99 -14.27 15.30
N ALA A 555 -11.94 -13.49 15.59
CA ALA A 555 -10.77 -13.99 16.32
C ALA A 555 -11.14 -14.44 17.74
N LEU A 556 -11.93 -13.63 18.46
CA LEU A 556 -12.43 -13.99 19.79
C LEU A 556 -13.24 -15.28 19.74
N GLN A 557 -14.22 -15.35 18.85
CA GLN A 557 -15.08 -16.52 18.70
C GLN A 557 -14.25 -17.77 18.42
N LYS A 558 -13.26 -17.67 17.51
CA LYS A 558 -12.43 -18.82 17.15
C LYS A 558 -11.55 -19.32 18.29
N ILE A 559 -10.92 -18.41 19.03
CA ILE A 559 -10.12 -18.77 20.21
C ILE A 559 -10.98 -19.55 21.20
N LEU A 560 -12.19 -19.07 21.48
CA LEU A 560 -13.10 -19.69 22.44
C LEU A 560 -13.62 -21.05 21.94
N ASP A 561 -14.01 -21.17 20.67
CA ASP A 561 -14.48 -22.44 20.10
C ASP A 561 -13.41 -23.53 20.12
N SER A 562 -12.14 -23.15 20.01
CA SER A 562 -11.02 -24.09 20.07
C SER A 562 -10.53 -24.38 21.48
N HIS A 563 -10.85 -23.54 22.47
CA HIS A 563 -10.43 -23.72 23.86
C HIS A 563 -11.64 -23.63 24.81
N LEU A 564 -12.37 -24.75 24.95
CA LEU A 564 -13.64 -24.79 25.69
C LEU A 564 -13.54 -24.36 27.16
N SER A 565 -12.41 -24.60 27.84
CA SER A 565 -12.20 -24.10 29.21
C SER A 565 -12.22 -22.57 29.26
N ALA A 566 -11.66 -21.91 28.24
CA ALA A 566 -11.67 -20.45 28.12
C ALA A 566 -13.07 -19.96 27.76
N LYS A 567 -13.74 -20.64 26.81
CA LYS A 567 -15.14 -20.38 26.46
C LYS A 567 -16.07 -20.46 27.65
N TYR A 568 -15.99 -21.51 28.46
CA TYR A 568 -16.84 -21.69 29.61
C TYR A 568 -16.53 -20.70 30.75
N SER A 569 -15.27 -20.32 30.89
CA SER A 569 -14.85 -19.31 31.89
C SER A 569 -15.27 -17.89 31.48
N TYR A 570 -15.31 -17.61 30.18
CA TYR A 570 -15.69 -16.31 29.64
C TYR A 570 -17.20 -16.13 29.44
N LEU A 571 -17.85 -17.06 28.74
CA LEU A 571 -19.29 -16.97 28.41
C LEU A 571 -20.20 -17.57 29.47
N GLY A 572 -19.65 -18.37 30.40
CA GLY A 572 -20.45 -19.15 31.34
C GLY A 572 -21.30 -20.22 30.67
N ARG A 573 -21.09 -20.52 29.37
CA ARG A 573 -21.91 -21.46 28.62
C ARG A 573 -21.08 -22.27 27.62
N LEU A 574 -21.34 -23.56 27.57
CA LEU A 574 -20.98 -24.45 26.47
C LEU A 574 -22.27 -25.00 25.87
N ASP A 575 -22.45 -24.87 24.56
CA ASP A 575 -23.65 -25.35 23.88
C ASP A 575 -23.59 -26.86 23.65
N VAL A 576 -24.71 -27.43 23.18
CA VAL A 576 -24.85 -28.87 22.89
C VAL A 576 -23.82 -29.43 21.90
N ASN A 577 -23.25 -28.57 21.05
CA ASN A 577 -22.23 -28.93 20.06
C ASN A 577 -20.79 -28.83 20.61
N ASN A 578 -20.60 -28.28 21.81
CA ASN A 578 -19.28 -28.17 22.44
C ASN A 578 -19.00 -29.44 23.24
N VAL A 579 -18.25 -30.37 22.64
CA VAL A 579 -17.88 -31.66 23.23
C VAL A 579 -16.56 -31.50 24.00
N THR A 580 -16.61 -31.70 25.32
CA THR A 580 -15.44 -31.65 26.19
C THR A 580 -14.53 -32.87 25.97
N THR A 581 -13.22 -32.69 26.05
CA THR A 581 -12.21 -33.76 25.93
C THR A 581 -11.30 -33.78 27.16
N ASP A 582 -10.34 -34.71 27.20
CA ASP A 582 -9.35 -34.73 28.27
C ASP A 582 -8.54 -33.44 28.24
N GLY A 583 -8.25 -32.89 29.42
CA GLY A 583 -7.68 -31.55 29.58
C GLY A 583 -8.72 -30.42 29.63
N PHE A 584 -10.03 -30.69 29.54
CA PHE A 584 -11.04 -29.68 29.85
C PHE A 584 -11.07 -29.39 31.36
N TYR A 585 -11.11 -28.10 31.72
CA TYR A 585 -11.13 -27.66 33.12
C TYR A 585 -12.00 -26.43 33.33
N ASP A 586 -12.41 -26.23 34.56
CA ASP A 586 -13.19 -25.07 34.99
C ASP A 586 -12.42 -24.28 36.06
N MET A 587 -11.85 -23.14 35.66
CA MET A 587 -11.19 -22.18 36.57
C MET A 587 -12.15 -21.18 37.23
N GLY A 588 -13.42 -21.16 36.82
CA GLY A 588 -14.45 -20.21 37.25
C GLY A 588 -14.65 -19.04 36.28
N PRO A 589 -15.56 -18.11 36.60
CA PRO A 589 -15.81 -16.94 35.78
C PRO A 589 -14.60 -16.00 35.74
N ILE A 590 -14.26 -15.49 34.57
CA ILE A 590 -13.23 -14.46 34.39
C ILE A 590 -13.86 -13.10 34.74
N LYS A 591 -13.28 -12.37 35.69
CA LYS A 591 -13.69 -11.00 36.03
C LYS A 591 -13.43 -10.05 34.85
N GLU A 592 -14.03 -8.86 34.83
CA GLU A 592 -13.86 -7.89 33.73
C GLU A 592 -12.38 -7.65 33.40
N ASP A 593 -11.55 -7.41 34.42
CA ASP A 593 -10.08 -7.23 34.31
C ASP A 593 -9.27 -8.52 34.53
N GLY A 594 -9.93 -9.68 34.60
CA GLY A 594 -9.29 -10.95 34.88
C GLY A 594 -8.56 -11.52 33.66
N LYS A 595 -7.39 -12.12 33.88
CA LYS A 595 -6.67 -12.95 32.90
C LYS A 595 -7.20 -14.38 32.91
N PHE A 596 -7.38 -14.97 31.74
CA PHE A 596 -7.52 -16.42 31.62
C PHE A 596 -6.18 -17.10 31.93
N LEU A 597 -6.21 -18.15 32.74
CA LEU A 597 -5.02 -18.88 33.13
C LEU A 597 -5.05 -20.28 32.52
N THR A 598 -3.96 -20.66 31.86
CA THR A 598 -3.83 -22.02 31.34
C THR A 598 -3.70 -23.03 32.49
N ILE A 599 -3.94 -24.31 32.21
CA ILE A 599 -3.79 -25.36 33.24
C ILE A 599 -2.35 -25.42 33.78
N ASP A 600 -1.35 -25.12 32.94
CA ASP A 600 0.05 -25.02 33.35
C ASP A 600 0.23 -23.87 34.36
N GLU A 601 -0.24 -22.66 34.03
CA GLU A 601 -0.16 -21.49 34.93
C GLU A 601 -0.90 -21.75 36.25
N LEU A 602 -2.05 -22.41 36.19
CA LEU A 602 -2.83 -22.81 37.36
C LEU A 602 -2.12 -23.85 38.22
N SER A 603 -1.38 -24.77 37.62
CA SER A 603 -0.64 -25.82 38.34
C SER A 603 0.55 -25.30 39.15
N GLN A 604 1.10 -24.14 38.75
CA GLN A 604 2.20 -23.49 39.45
C GLN A 604 1.74 -22.64 40.64
N GLN A 605 0.42 -22.51 40.87
CA GLN A 605 -0.09 -21.76 42.01
C GLN A 605 0.09 -22.53 43.32
N GLU A 606 0.56 -21.84 44.35
CA GLU A 606 0.55 -22.37 45.72
C GLU A 606 -0.87 -22.76 46.15
N LEU A 607 -0.96 -23.82 46.95
CA LEU A 607 -2.20 -24.25 47.57
C LEU A 607 -2.84 -23.07 48.31
N ASN A 608 -4.09 -22.76 47.98
CA ASN A 608 -4.76 -21.57 48.49
C ASN A 608 -6.23 -21.85 48.85
N GLU A 609 -6.93 -20.84 49.37
CA GLU A 609 -8.35 -20.97 49.77
C GLU A 609 -9.34 -20.68 48.63
N LYS A 610 -8.85 -20.40 47.41
CA LYS A 610 -9.73 -20.14 46.26
C LYS A 610 -10.45 -21.41 45.82
N ARG A 611 -11.54 -21.24 45.08
CA ARG A 611 -12.31 -22.31 44.43
C ARG A 611 -11.38 -23.33 43.76
N ALA A 612 -11.64 -24.62 44.00
CA ALA A 612 -10.93 -25.69 43.32
C ALA A 612 -11.16 -25.68 41.80
N ILE A 613 -10.12 -25.98 41.05
CA ILE A 613 -10.15 -26.08 39.59
C ILE A 613 -10.48 -27.52 39.24
N LEU A 614 -11.66 -27.74 38.67
CA LEU A 614 -12.08 -29.09 38.28
C LEU A 614 -11.50 -29.41 36.91
N VAL A 615 -10.89 -30.58 36.76
CA VAL A 615 -10.33 -31.06 35.49
C VAL A 615 -10.83 -32.47 35.18
N VAL A 616 -10.97 -32.78 33.89
CA VAL A 616 -11.21 -34.15 33.41
C VAL A 616 -10.00 -34.66 32.63
N TYR A 617 -9.50 -35.83 32.98
CA TYR A 617 -8.39 -36.48 32.28
C TYR A 617 -8.47 -38.01 32.41
N ALA A 618 -8.99 -38.70 31.40
CA ALA A 618 -9.33 -40.13 31.50
C ALA A 618 -8.27 -41.09 30.93
N ARG A 619 -7.36 -40.62 30.06
CA ARG A 619 -6.42 -41.49 29.31
C ARG A 619 -5.02 -41.57 29.94
N GLU A 620 -4.42 -42.76 29.88
CA GLU A 620 -2.96 -42.95 29.80
C GLU A 620 -2.61 -42.88 28.31
N ASP A 621 -1.78 -41.92 27.87
CA ASP A 621 -1.45 -41.77 26.46
C ASP A 621 -0.85 -43.05 25.87
N ASN A 622 -1.47 -43.56 24.80
CA ASN A 622 -0.80 -44.30 23.73
C ASN A 622 -1.64 -44.19 22.44
N SER A 623 -0.97 -43.70 21.39
CA SER A 623 -1.37 -43.46 20.00
C SER A 623 -2.33 -42.28 19.68
N VAL A 624 -1.72 -41.30 19.03
CA VAL A 624 -2.34 -40.37 18.08
C VAL A 624 -3.04 -41.21 17.01
N ASP A 625 -4.37 -41.13 16.92
CA ASP A 625 -5.03 -41.29 15.63
C ASP A 625 -6.31 -40.46 15.53
N SER A 626 -6.36 -39.76 14.41
CA SER A 626 -7.35 -38.80 13.96
C SER A 626 -8.74 -39.39 13.75
N VAL A 627 -9.76 -38.68 14.23
CA VAL A 627 -11.10 -38.76 13.63
C VAL A 627 -11.09 -37.96 12.34
N ALA A 628 -10.74 -38.61 11.23
CA ALA A 628 -10.97 -38.13 9.87
C ALA A 628 -11.48 -39.28 9.00
N GLY A 629 -12.66 -39.10 8.43
CA GLY A 629 -13.10 -39.70 7.17
C GLY A 629 -13.08 -41.23 7.03
N ARG A 630 -14.27 -41.85 7.05
CA ARG A 630 -14.48 -43.16 6.41
C ARG A 630 -14.11 -43.07 4.92
N GLY A 631 -13.05 -43.78 4.53
CA GLY A 631 -12.61 -43.96 3.14
C GLY A 631 -12.06 -45.37 2.94
N LYS A 632 -12.37 -45.97 1.79
CA LYS A 632 -12.29 -47.40 1.47
C LYS A 632 -10.87 -48.01 1.58
N LYS A 633 -10.83 -49.26 2.05
CA LYS A 633 -9.68 -50.17 1.90
C LYS A 633 -9.49 -50.53 0.42
N GLU A 634 -8.33 -50.21 -0.13
CA GLU A 634 -7.76 -50.94 -1.28
C GLU A 634 -6.40 -51.52 -0.89
N LYS A 635 -6.24 -52.81 -1.20
CA LYS A 635 -5.01 -53.59 -1.04
C LYS A 635 -4.01 -53.17 -2.11
N ARG A 636 -2.74 -52.96 -1.73
CA ARG A 636 -1.59 -53.28 -2.59
C ARG A 636 -0.46 -53.86 -1.76
N GLU A 637 0.24 -54.77 -2.41
CA GLU A 637 1.18 -55.74 -1.91
C GLU A 637 2.57 -55.43 -2.51
N VAL A 638 3.61 -55.75 -1.75
CA VAL A 638 5.03 -55.98 -2.14
C VAL A 638 5.89 -54.76 -2.56
N GLU A 639 6.91 -54.41 -1.76
CA GLU A 639 8.31 -54.79 -2.06
C GLU A 639 9.26 -54.50 -0.88
N GLU A 640 10.02 -55.54 -0.57
CA GLU A 640 11.00 -55.66 0.49
C GLU A 640 12.38 -55.46 -0.15
N LYS A 641 13.13 -54.42 0.22
CA LYS A 641 14.59 -54.41 0.07
C LYS A 641 15.28 -53.79 1.29
N ARG A 642 16.13 -54.64 1.87
CA ARG A 642 17.00 -54.46 3.01
C ARG A 642 17.99 -53.31 2.81
N GLY A 643 18.21 -52.57 3.90
CA GLY A 643 19.36 -51.71 4.13
C GLY A 643 19.51 -51.51 5.64
N ASP A 644 20.34 -52.34 6.25
CA ASP A 644 20.68 -52.30 7.67
C ASP A 644 21.29 -50.95 8.07
N GLY A 645 20.76 -50.39 9.17
CA GLY A 645 21.22 -49.14 9.77
C GLY A 645 20.47 -48.83 11.07
N LEU A 646 20.38 -49.82 11.97
CA LEU A 646 19.78 -49.66 13.30
C LEU A 646 20.68 -48.80 14.21
N ALA A 647 20.56 -47.49 14.08
CA ALA A 647 20.85 -46.58 15.18
C ALA A 647 19.57 -46.43 16.02
N LYS A 648 19.56 -47.03 17.21
CA LYS A 648 18.56 -46.75 18.25
C LYS A 648 18.69 -45.28 18.66
N SER A 649 17.83 -44.39 18.14
CA SER A 649 17.57 -43.13 18.82
C SER A 649 16.55 -43.40 19.92
N ALA A 650 17.05 -43.46 21.15
CA ALA A 650 16.22 -43.24 22.33
C ALA A 650 15.50 -41.90 22.13
N ALA A 651 14.17 -41.91 22.23
CA ALA A 651 13.39 -40.70 22.32
C ALA A 651 13.68 -40.05 23.68
N ASP A 652 14.71 -39.21 23.72
CA ASP A 652 14.86 -38.19 24.75
C ASP A 652 13.77 -37.15 24.51
N SER A 653 12.59 -37.39 25.07
CA SER A 653 11.65 -36.33 25.40
C SER A 653 12.36 -35.40 26.39
N GLN A 654 12.83 -34.24 25.92
CA GLN A 654 13.27 -33.16 26.79
C GLN A 654 12.11 -32.81 27.75
N ASP A 655 12.22 -33.25 29.00
CA ASP A 655 11.35 -32.88 30.11
C ASP A 655 11.45 -31.34 30.26
N ASN A 656 10.46 -30.61 29.73
CA ASN A 656 10.46 -29.15 29.78
C ASN A 656 9.99 -28.71 31.18
N PRO A 657 10.86 -28.14 32.03
CA PRO A 657 10.53 -27.81 33.41
C PRO A 657 9.43 -26.72 33.42
N GLY A 658 8.24 -27.07 33.89
CA GLY A 658 7.09 -26.15 34.01
C GLY A 658 5.79 -26.62 33.36
N THR A 659 5.82 -27.70 32.58
CA THR A 659 4.62 -28.30 31.97
C THR A 659 3.83 -29.10 33.01
N TYR A 660 2.53 -28.85 33.15
CA TYR A 660 1.66 -29.60 34.06
C TYR A 660 1.64 -31.08 33.65
N LYS A 661 1.98 -31.97 34.58
CA LYS A 661 1.85 -33.41 34.39
C LYS A 661 0.41 -33.83 34.75
N PRO A 662 -0.42 -34.28 33.79
CA PRO A 662 -1.81 -34.60 34.07
C PRO A 662 -1.96 -35.71 35.13
N ILE A 663 -2.81 -35.45 36.12
CA ILE A 663 -3.22 -36.49 37.08
C ILE A 663 -4.29 -37.35 36.40
N ILE A 664 -3.94 -38.59 36.09
CA ILE A 664 -4.87 -39.54 35.46
C ILE A 664 -6.02 -39.84 36.42
N ASP A 665 -7.24 -39.56 35.96
CA ASP A 665 -8.48 -39.74 36.70
C ASP A 665 -9.05 -41.14 36.48
N LYS A 666 -8.45 -42.13 37.18
CA LYS A 666 -8.89 -43.53 37.13
C LYS A 666 -10.35 -43.70 37.55
N GLU A 667 -10.84 -42.89 38.49
CA GLU A 667 -12.21 -42.96 38.96
C GLU A 667 -13.19 -42.47 37.88
N PHE A 668 -12.88 -41.36 37.21
CA PHE A 668 -13.67 -40.91 36.07
C PHE A 668 -13.67 -41.93 34.93
N GLN A 669 -12.54 -42.58 34.65
CA GLN A 669 -12.47 -43.66 33.67
C GLN A 669 -13.40 -44.84 34.04
N MET A 670 -13.44 -45.22 35.32
CA MET A 670 -14.38 -46.22 35.82
C MET A 670 -15.84 -45.75 35.64
N TYR A 671 -16.15 -44.49 35.94
CA TYR A 671 -17.48 -43.92 35.73
C TYR A 671 -17.91 -43.99 34.27
N VAL A 672 -17.03 -43.63 33.33
CA VAL A 672 -17.31 -43.72 31.89
C VAL A 672 -17.66 -45.16 31.49
N ASN A 673 -16.94 -46.16 31.99
CA ASN A 673 -17.19 -47.57 31.68
C ASN A 673 -18.48 -48.10 32.32
N GLU A 674 -18.73 -47.75 33.57
CA GLU A 674 -19.94 -48.14 34.33
C GLU A 674 -21.20 -47.58 33.68
N VAL A 675 -21.18 -46.30 33.33
CA VAL A 675 -22.33 -45.65 32.69
C VAL A 675 -22.56 -46.18 31.27
N ARG A 676 -21.48 -46.42 30.50
CA ARG A 676 -21.60 -46.95 29.13
C ARG A 676 -22.29 -48.31 29.10
N SER A 677 -22.02 -49.19 30.08
CA SER A 677 -22.69 -50.48 30.15
C SER A 677 -24.17 -50.32 30.54
N GLN A 678 -24.46 -49.49 31.54
CA GLN A 678 -25.82 -49.28 32.08
C GLN A 678 -26.78 -48.57 31.11
N LEU A 679 -26.29 -47.63 30.29
CA LEU A 679 -27.14 -46.77 29.46
C LEU A 679 -27.35 -47.27 28.01
N SER A 680 -26.59 -48.27 27.57
CA SER A 680 -26.52 -48.69 26.17
C SER A 680 -27.85 -49.15 25.54
N SER A 681 -28.80 -49.63 26.35
CA SER A 681 -30.10 -50.18 25.92
C SER A 681 -31.28 -49.23 26.13
N LEU A 682 -31.07 -48.03 26.67
CA LEU A 682 -32.12 -47.10 27.08
C LEU A 682 -32.46 -46.07 25.98
N THR A 683 -33.69 -45.53 25.99
CA THR A 683 -34.07 -44.39 25.14
C THR A 683 -33.39 -43.09 25.60
N LEU A 684 -33.28 -42.08 24.73
CA LEU A 684 -32.56 -40.83 25.07
C LEU A 684 -33.04 -40.16 26.38
N PRO A 685 -34.36 -39.99 26.65
CA PRO A 685 -34.81 -39.44 27.94
C PRO A 685 -34.46 -40.32 29.15
N GLU A 686 -34.51 -41.64 28.99
CA GLU A 686 -34.12 -42.60 30.03
C GLU A 686 -32.61 -42.57 30.28
N GLN A 687 -31.79 -42.43 29.22
CA GLN A 687 -30.34 -42.26 29.31
C GLN A 687 -29.98 -41.01 30.11
N ILE A 688 -30.62 -39.87 29.80
CA ILE A 688 -30.42 -38.61 30.53
C ILE A 688 -30.81 -38.77 32.00
N SER A 689 -31.96 -39.36 32.28
CA SER A 689 -32.48 -39.55 33.64
C SER A 689 -31.58 -40.48 34.46
N ALA A 690 -31.11 -41.57 33.86
CA ALA A 690 -30.23 -42.53 34.53
C ALA A 690 -28.81 -41.96 34.74
N LEU A 691 -28.27 -41.19 33.78
CA LEU A 691 -27.01 -40.47 33.97
C LEU A 691 -27.11 -39.44 35.11
N ALA A 692 -28.22 -38.72 35.21
CA ALA A 692 -28.44 -37.75 36.27
C ALA A 692 -28.45 -38.39 37.67
N ARG A 693 -29.14 -39.53 37.83
CA ARG A 693 -29.12 -40.32 39.07
C ARG A 693 -27.71 -40.81 39.38
N PHE A 694 -27.02 -41.37 38.40
CA PHE A 694 -25.64 -41.83 38.55
C PHE A 694 -24.71 -40.72 39.08
N VAL A 695 -24.77 -39.53 38.47
CA VAL A 695 -23.97 -38.37 38.89
C VAL A 695 -24.32 -37.94 40.32
N SER A 696 -25.61 -37.89 40.64
CA SER A 696 -26.08 -37.57 42.00
C SER A 696 -25.55 -38.58 43.02
N ASP A 697 -25.64 -39.88 42.75
CA ASP A 697 -25.22 -40.94 43.66
C ASP A 697 -23.71 -40.91 43.92
N LYS A 698 -22.88 -40.67 42.87
CA LYS A 698 -21.43 -40.53 43.04
C LYS A 698 -21.01 -39.26 43.79
N MET A 699 -21.90 -38.27 43.91
CA MET A 699 -21.64 -36.96 44.56
C MET A 699 -22.47 -36.69 45.82
N GLY A 700 -22.90 -37.77 46.50
CA GLY A 700 -23.52 -37.72 47.82
C GLY A 700 -25.05 -37.78 47.85
N GLY A 701 -25.69 -38.19 46.75
CA GLY A 701 -27.13 -38.45 46.66
C GLY A 701 -27.99 -37.20 46.49
N PRO A 702 -29.33 -37.35 46.41
CA PRO A 702 -30.26 -36.24 46.38
C PRO A 702 -30.13 -35.34 47.62
N ILE A 703 -30.30 -34.02 47.46
CA ILE A 703 -30.21 -33.03 48.53
C ILE A 703 -31.49 -32.21 48.52
N ASN A 704 -32.17 -32.08 49.67
CA ASN A 704 -33.32 -31.20 49.79
C ASN A 704 -32.89 -29.72 49.70
N VAL A 705 -33.80 -28.85 49.29
CA VAL A 705 -33.52 -27.40 49.15
C VAL A 705 -32.99 -26.80 50.47
N GLU A 706 -33.51 -27.26 51.61
CA GLU A 706 -33.18 -26.76 52.95
C GLU A 706 -31.79 -27.22 53.44
N ASP A 707 -31.28 -28.33 52.92
CA ASP A 707 -30.06 -29.00 53.39
C ASP A 707 -28.80 -28.58 52.62
N ILE A 708 -28.92 -27.72 51.60
CA ILE A 708 -27.78 -27.34 50.73
C ILE A 708 -26.66 -26.68 51.55
N SER A 709 -27.00 -25.80 52.50
CA SER A 709 -26.01 -25.07 53.31
C SER A 709 -25.29 -25.96 54.31
N SER A 710 -25.91 -27.05 54.78
CA SER A 710 -25.35 -27.99 55.75
C SER A 710 -24.65 -29.19 55.11
N PHE A 711 -24.72 -29.35 53.77
CA PHE A 711 -24.16 -30.50 53.05
C PHE A 711 -22.62 -30.61 53.14
N GLY A 712 -21.92 -29.51 53.45
CA GLY A 712 -20.49 -29.51 53.78
C GLY A 712 -19.54 -29.77 52.60
N TYR A 713 -19.95 -29.46 51.36
CA TYR A 713 -19.13 -29.72 50.18
C TYR A 713 -17.81 -28.94 50.17
N GLU A 714 -17.77 -27.73 50.72
CA GLU A 714 -16.56 -26.88 50.74
C GLU A 714 -15.45 -27.48 51.60
N VAL A 715 -15.80 -28.03 52.76
CA VAL A 715 -14.86 -28.73 53.64
C VAL A 715 -14.29 -29.95 52.94
N ALA A 716 -15.15 -30.75 52.30
CA ALA A 716 -14.71 -31.92 51.53
C ALA A 716 -13.80 -31.53 50.36
N MET A 717 -14.09 -30.42 49.67
CA MET A 717 -13.27 -29.91 48.58
C MET A 717 -11.89 -29.45 49.07
N ASN A 718 -11.83 -28.71 50.19
CA ASN A 718 -10.56 -28.25 50.76
C ASN A 718 -9.70 -29.40 51.30
N GLN A 719 -10.31 -30.41 51.92
CA GLN A 719 -9.62 -31.65 52.29
C GLN A 719 -9.02 -32.34 51.06
N LEU A 720 -9.77 -32.40 49.96
CA LEU A 720 -9.30 -33.01 48.72
C LEU A 720 -8.15 -32.21 48.07
N LYS A 721 -8.18 -30.88 48.13
CA LYS A 721 -7.04 -30.04 47.69
C LYS A 721 -5.77 -30.36 48.50
N ALA A 722 -5.90 -30.54 49.82
CA ALA A 722 -4.80 -30.90 50.70
C ALA A 722 -4.26 -32.33 50.44
N GLU A 723 -5.17 -33.29 50.19
CA GLU A 723 -4.82 -34.67 49.85
C GLU A 723 -4.05 -34.76 48.52
N VAL A 724 -4.56 -34.08 47.48
CA VAL A 724 -3.96 -34.06 46.14
C VAL A 724 -2.75 -33.12 46.08
N ARG A 725 -2.57 -32.26 47.10
CA ARG A 725 -1.53 -31.21 47.17
C ARG A 725 -1.56 -30.27 45.96
N SER A 726 -2.75 -29.96 45.46
CA SER A 726 -2.95 -29.11 44.28
C SER A 726 -4.29 -28.39 44.36
N ASN A 727 -4.35 -27.21 43.72
CA ASN A 727 -5.63 -26.52 43.49
C ASN A 727 -6.45 -27.17 42.35
N ILE A 728 -5.81 -28.02 41.54
CA ILE A 728 -6.42 -28.75 40.43
C ILE A 728 -6.87 -30.14 40.93
N ILE A 729 -8.16 -30.42 40.76
CA ILE A 729 -8.81 -31.62 41.27
C ILE A 729 -9.42 -32.42 40.11
N PRO A 730 -9.02 -33.69 39.92
CA PRO A 730 -9.71 -34.60 39.01
C PRO A 730 -11.17 -34.81 39.43
N ILE A 731 -12.10 -34.63 38.49
CA ILE A 731 -13.53 -34.66 38.77
C ILE A 731 -14.01 -35.98 39.42
N GLY A 732 -13.39 -37.11 39.09
CA GLY A 732 -13.73 -38.43 39.64
C GLY A 732 -13.56 -38.53 41.16
N LYS A 733 -12.58 -37.79 41.71
CA LYS A 733 -12.27 -37.72 43.14
C LYS A 733 -13.30 -36.96 43.96
N VAL A 734 -14.14 -36.15 43.33
CA VAL A 734 -15.15 -35.37 44.04
C VAL A 734 -16.32 -36.27 44.44
N LYS A 735 -16.41 -36.62 45.74
CA LYS A 735 -17.48 -37.48 46.30
C LYS A 735 -18.66 -36.72 46.91
N LYS A 736 -18.51 -35.42 47.15
CA LYS A 736 -19.58 -34.52 47.61
C LYS A 736 -19.57 -33.27 46.74
N GLY A 737 -20.66 -33.04 46.02
CA GLY A 737 -20.80 -31.91 45.11
C GLY A 737 -22.20 -31.34 45.12
N ILE A 738 -22.30 -30.04 44.85
CA ILE A 738 -23.58 -29.34 44.62
C ILE A 738 -23.77 -29.13 43.10
N HIS A 739 -24.64 -28.21 42.70
CA HIS A 739 -24.95 -27.87 41.30
C HIS A 739 -23.72 -27.82 40.37
N ALA A 740 -22.69 -27.00 40.69
CA ALA A 740 -21.54 -26.82 39.80
C ALA A 740 -20.73 -28.10 39.52
N GLN A 741 -20.38 -28.86 40.56
CA GLN A 741 -19.60 -30.09 40.42
C GLN A 741 -20.39 -31.16 39.67
N ARG A 742 -21.69 -31.30 40.01
CA ARG A 742 -22.59 -32.28 39.37
C ARG A 742 -22.79 -31.97 37.90
N ALA A 743 -23.07 -30.70 37.55
CA ALA A 743 -23.26 -30.31 36.16
C ALA A 743 -21.99 -30.49 35.31
N PHE A 744 -20.82 -30.21 35.89
CA PHE A 744 -19.53 -30.47 35.25
C PHE A 744 -19.29 -31.97 35.00
N LEU A 745 -19.53 -32.83 36.00
CA LEU A 745 -19.41 -34.28 35.84
C LEU A 745 -20.44 -34.82 34.84
N PHE A 746 -21.69 -34.37 34.89
CA PHE A 746 -22.73 -34.75 33.94
C PHE A 746 -22.32 -34.39 32.51
N LYS A 747 -21.87 -33.16 32.26
CA LYS A 747 -21.42 -32.72 30.93
C LYS A 747 -20.28 -33.59 30.41
N THR A 748 -19.25 -33.80 31.22
CA THR A 748 -18.06 -34.54 30.77
C THR A 748 -18.37 -36.02 30.54
N LEU A 749 -19.22 -36.66 31.36
CA LEU A 749 -19.71 -38.02 31.10
C LEU A 749 -20.61 -38.10 29.86
N ALA A 750 -21.57 -37.19 29.73
CA ALA A 750 -22.48 -37.11 28.59
C ALA A 750 -21.71 -37.01 27.28
N ASP A 751 -20.66 -36.18 27.23
CA ASP A 751 -19.79 -36.03 26.06
C ASP A 751 -19.03 -37.34 25.72
N ARG A 752 -18.57 -38.12 26.72
CA ARG A 752 -17.94 -39.45 26.50
C ARG A 752 -18.93 -40.52 26.01
N LEU A 753 -20.22 -40.24 26.11
CA LEU A 753 -21.32 -41.12 25.72
C LEU A 753 -22.05 -40.63 24.45
N ASN A 754 -21.59 -39.52 23.86
CA ASN A 754 -22.24 -38.83 22.73
C ASN A 754 -23.68 -38.35 23.05
N LEU A 755 -23.97 -38.01 24.31
CA LEU A 755 -25.23 -37.41 24.73
C LEU A 755 -25.12 -35.89 24.65
N GLN A 756 -25.90 -35.29 23.74
CA GLN A 756 -25.89 -33.85 23.52
C GLN A 756 -26.50 -33.10 24.70
N CYS A 757 -25.69 -32.32 25.41
CA CYS A 757 -26.14 -31.42 26.46
C CYS A 757 -25.29 -30.15 26.50
N ALA A 758 -25.91 -29.03 26.90
CA ALA A 758 -25.20 -27.81 27.23
C ALA A 758 -24.70 -27.86 28.68
N LEU A 759 -23.74 -27.00 29.00
CA LEU A 759 -23.29 -26.72 30.37
C LEU A 759 -23.38 -25.22 30.61
N ILE A 760 -24.15 -24.81 31.61
CA ILE A 760 -24.43 -23.41 31.88
C ILE A 760 -24.09 -23.08 33.31
N ARG A 761 -23.35 -21.99 33.50
CA ARG A 761 -22.97 -21.44 34.78
C ARG A 761 -23.99 -20.39 35.22
N GLY A 762 -24.46 -20.55 36.45
CA GLY A 762 -25.19 -19.53 37.19
C GLY A 762 -24.32 -18.84 38.23
N ASN A 763 -24.97 -18.06 39.09
CA ASN A 763 -24.29 -17.38 40.19
C ASN A 763 -24.09 -18.32 41.39
N TYR A 764 -23.15 -17.98 42.29
CA TYR A 764 -22.96 -18.64 43.59
C TYR A 764 -22.83 -20.18 43.51
N ASN A 765 -21.92 -20.68 42.67
CA ASN A 765 -21.70 -22.12 42.43
C ASN A 765 -22.92 -22.90 41.92
N ARG A 766 -23.93 -22.23 41.35
CA ARG A 766 -24.95 -22.88 40.52
C ARG A 766 -24.42 -23.13 39.12
N ALA A 767 -24.71 -24.31 38.59
CA ALA A 767 -24.58 -24.64 37.18
C ALA A 767 -25.56 -25.77 36.86
N TRP A 768 -25.95 -25.89 35.60
CA TRP A 768 -26.90 -26.91 35.15
C TRP A 768 -26.61 -27.36 33.73
N ASN A 769 -27.26 -28.44 33.34
CA ASN A 769 -27.21 -28.95 31.97
C ASN A 769 -28.57 -28.78 31.30
N GLU A 770 -28.54 -28.30 30.06
CA GLU A 770 -29.72 -28.24 29.20
C GLU A 770 -29.63 -29.32 28.13
N VAL A 771 -30.74 -30.02 27.89
CA VAL A 771 -30.90 -31.03 26.84
C VAL A 771 -32.06 -30.63 25.93
N ILE A 772 -31.95 -30.97 24.65
CA ILE A 772 -32.98 -30.67 23.65
C ILE A 772 -33.74 -31.96 23.36
N LEU A 773 -35.04 -31.99 23.65
CA LEU A 773 -35.90 -33.15 23.46
C LEU A 773 -37.18 -32.77 22.70
N ALA A 774 -37.64 -33.67 21.83
CA ALA A 774 -38.94 -33.54 21.19
C ALA A 774 -40.06 -33.79 22.21
N ASP A 775 -41.16 -33.04 22.12
CA ASP A 775 -42.30 -33.22 23.00
C ASP A 775 -43.03 -34.54 22.66
N ASN A 776 -43.08 -35.48 23.60
CA ASN A 776 -43.67 -36.81 23.40
C ASN A 776 -45.21 -36.82 23.58
N THR A 777 -45.86 -35.67 23.73
CA THR A 777 -47.33 -35.58 23.78
C THR A 777 -47.92 -35.69 22.37
N LYS A 778 -48.25 -36.92 21.95
CA LYS A 778 -49.10 -37.29 20.79
C LYS A 778 -49.09 -36.29 19.62
N GLY A 779 -48.11 -36.45 18.73
CA GLY A 779 -48.00 -35.74 17.45
C GLY A 779 -46.76 -34.87 17.40
N VAL A 780 -45.97 -35.01 16.33
CA VAL A 780 -44.73 -34.28 16.11
C VAL A 780 -45.06 -32.78 15.99
N ARG A 781 -44.93 -32.03 17.10
CA ARG A 781 -44.87 -30.58 17.05
C ARG A 781 -43.43 -30.13 17.17
N PHE A 782 -42.90 -29.66 16.04
CA PHE A 782 -41.80 -28.73 15.99
C PHE A 782 -42.23 -27.39 16.63
N PRO A 783 -41.34 -26.68 17.34
CA PRO A 783 -39.92 -26.96 17.55
C PRO A 783 -39.61 -27.79 18.81
N PRO A 784 -38.45 -28.48 18.87
CA PRO A 784 -37.99 -29.17 20.07
C PRO A 784 -37.82 -28.22 21.26
N LYS A 785 -38.02 -28.72 22.47
CA LYS A 785 -38.00 -27.93 23.71
C LYS A 785 -36.68 -28.14 24.46
N VAL A 786 -36.25 -27.11 25.18
CA VAL A 786 -35.07 -27.13 26.05
C VAL A 786 -35.50 -27.53 27.48
N TRP A 787 -34.82 -28.52 28.04
CA TRP A 787 -35.08 -29.06 29.36
C TRP A 787 -33.83 -28.96 30.22
N ILE A 788 -33.97 -28.53 31.46
CA ILE A 788 -32.93 -28.57 32.48
C ILE A 788 -32.97 -29.94 33.14
N VAL A 789 -31.80 -30.56 33.30
CA VAL A 789 -31.64 -31.82 34.03
C VAL A 789 -31.45 -31.51 35.52
N ASP A 790 -32.40 -31.92 36.35
CA ASP A 790 -32.22 -31.88 37.80
C ASP A 790 -31.17 -32.92 38.22
N LEU A 791 -30.12 -32.45 38.86
CA LEU A 791 -29.02 -33.27 39.39
C LEU A 791 -28.97 -33.25 40.92
N LEU A 792 -29.85 -32.48 41.57
CA LEU A 792 -29.74 -32.14 42.99
C LEU A 792 -30.94 -32.60 43.81
N HIS A 793 -32.15 -32.13 43.49
CA HIS A 793 -33.34 -32.35 44.32
C HIS A 793 -34.05 -33.64 43.93
N GLU A 794 -34.39 -33.77 42.66
CA GLU A 794 -34.99 -34.97 42.08
C GLU A 794 -34.13 -35.46 40.90
N PRO A 795 -32.99 -36.13 41.15
CA PRO A 795 -32.06 -36.52 40.09
C PRO A 795 -32.72 -37.27 38.94
N GLY A 796 -32.61 -36.70 37.73
CA GLY A 796 -33.21 -37.21 36.50
C GLY A 796 -34.58 -36.62 36.15
N ARG A 797 -35.16 -35.77 37.00
CA ARG A 797 -36.33 -34.97 36.64
C ARG A 797 -35.94 -33.96 35.55
N LEU A 798 -36.74 -33.91 34.48
CA LEU A 798 -36.58 -32.95 33.39
C LEU A 798 -37.48 -31.75 33.64
N ILE A 799 -36.88 -30.58 33.83
CA ILE A 799 -37.57 -29.33 34.13
C ILE A 799 -37.61 -28.48 32.86
N LEU A 800 -38.79 -28.08 32.40
CA LEU A 800 -38.89 -27.25 31.18
C LEU A 800 -38.21 -25.90 31.42
N ALA A 801 -37.25 -25.49 30.57
CA ALA A 801 -36.34 -24.38 30.85
C ALA A 801 -37.02 -23.01 31.07
N ASN A 802 -38.23 -22.80 30.54
CA ASN A 802 -39.03 -21.58 30.72
C ASN A 802 -40.06 -21.65 31.87
N SER A 803 -40.05 -22.73 32.67
CA SER A 803 -40.97 -22.91 33.79
C SER A 803 -40.56 -22.13 35.04
N THR A 804 -41.48 -21.99 35.99
CA THR A 804 -41.18 -21.41 37.32
C THR A 804 -40.20 -22.28 38.09
N ASP A 805 -40.33 -23.60 38.01
CA ASP A 805 -39.42 -24.57 38.61
C ASP A 805 -37.98 -24.41 38.10
N ALA A 806 -37.82 -24.16 36.79
CA ALA A 806 -36.51 -23.89 36.20
C ALA A 806 -35.87 -22.61 36.78
N ARG A 807 -36.66 -21.56 37.02
CA ARG A 807 -36.15 -20.34 37.69
C ARG A 807 -35.68 -20.65 39.10
N LEU A 808 -36.48 -21.35 39.91
CA LEU A 808 -36.11 -21.76 41.27
C LEU A 808 -34.84 -22.63 41.30
N TYR A 809 -34.67 -23.51 40.31
CA TYR A 809 -33.48 -24.34 40.17
C TYR A 809 -32.23 -23.57 39.71
N THR A 810 -32.39 -22.46 38.98
CA THR A 810 -31.27 -21.71 38.41
C THR A 810 -30.87 -20.47 39.21
N THR A 811 -31.76 -19.92 40.05
CA THR A 811 -31.51 -18.74 40.88
C THR A 811 -31.48 -19.07 42.37
N LEU A 812 -30.78 -18.26 43.18
CA LEU A 812 -31.02 -18.23 44.61
C LEU A 812 -32.37 -17.56 44.87
N SER A 813 -33.23 -18.24 45.61
CA SER A 813 -34.43 -17.65 46.21
C SER A 813 -34.04 -16.73 47.37
#